data_AF-C6E6C7-F1
#
_entry.id   AF-C6E6C7-F1
#
_cell.length_a   1.000
_cell.length_b   1.000
_cell.length_c   1.000
_cell.angle_alpha   90.00
_cell.angle_beta   90.00
_cell.angle_gamma   90.00
#
_symmetry.space_group_name_H-M   'P 1'
#
loop_
_entity.id
_entity.type
_entity.pdbx_description
1 polymer ?
#
loop_
_entity_poly.entity_id
_entity_poly.type
_entity_poly.pdbx_seq_one_letter_code
_entity_poly.pdbx_strand_id
1 'polypeptide(L)'
;MKPYHEIFPDSDPQVVTMELPRKTGRIPKGNYRFLEEYCTDPDDDCRQVLVSAVNEKSRPKANIRFSLDAAGAFTGPYLDPASYQSPYAADLAKAFTDLLNARPDWLQRIQRRYREVRELANRKPYSGRPFPKPGLIRYQLTPPPELEAVLEESLKHRRPGATSSPPAAKPPGSGLEPVGGVGPDTKPEAGSAPGMQRFVDLYAKAHAAPVGALLAVQDELRRHLLADPFAGEELAALLPPLCRRSPQDDEKIDAALRLLRDMLDFYQVEIEGGRGGARRQMERFQGALARRVMMENQDVDLSLAVARILSESRVEPIAELRDAEKRILGAGADRTDLQGGDAEDLLTGIARSLKAIGVSSPFEGADEILKLSAASDPELRAPVISELMTAEDPFLREIAALMLFHPDPAHALEVSRLLVSIDGGRIGPETLRRLIIARNWFPIEMRRNVDQAITNARKARVECAPLPKPPVLVVYASGIDGSGSQSFRVLLKEGAAFSSCSMILQEGRGVADSSVTRFKSRAEKDRFIAGLAGGSSYLEQSSARYLDLRVCQALADGVANGVTPNHWLVRIAELLGRDRWKGTPLDAGNELLLLRDDIDSVNPALLDESGYVASLEESGEWPVAFPAIFGSWADTGDAVGREVEAAKKGSGSEADAQAIERVLSNRMEPKRDVWLDRLVVDTLWLRHAQNAPLNWQRMYHVAQAVADRTVALKEIPLLSAVARRTVERYRAKVVGGKEKGKGNGSK
;
A
#
# COMPACT_ATOMS: atom_id res chain seq x y z
N MET A 1 15.48 -9.12 8.79
CA MET A 1 16.56 -9.83 9.52
C MET A 1 15.94 -11.05 10.18
N LYS A 2 16.71 -12.11 10.44
CA LYS A 2 16.21 -13.32 11.11
C LYS A 2 17.06 -13.64 12.34
N PRO A 3 16.46 -14.16 13.43
CA PRO A 3 17.22 -14.64 14.59
C PRO A 3 18.23 -15.71 14.20
N TYR A 4 19.41 -15.69 14.82
CA TYR A 4 20.47 -16.64 14.50
C TYR A 4 20.05 -18.11 14.66
N HIS A 5 19.27 -18.43 15.68
CA HIS A 5 18.79 -19.79 15.93
C HIS A 5 17.74 -20.27 14.90
N GLU A 6 17.06 -19.36 14.20
CA GLU A 6 16.20 -19.75 13.07
C GLU A 6 17.01 -20.01 11.80
N ILE A 7 18.16 -19.35 11.65
CA ILE A 7 19.08 -19.55 10.53
C ILE A 7 19.89 -20.86 10.73
N PHE A 8 20.28 -21.14 11.97
CA PHE A 8 21.01 -22.33 12.38
C PHE A 8 20.28 -23.05 13.54
N PRO A 9 19.26 -23.89 13.23
CA PRO A 9 18.42 -24.55 14.24
C PRO A 9 19.17 -25.45 15.23
N ASP A 10 20.27 -26.07 14.77
CA ASP A 10 21.08 -26.99 15.59
C ASP A 10 22.14 -26.26 16.45
N SER A 11 22.18 -24.93 16.39
CA SER A 11 23.14 -24.14 17.16
C SER A 11 22.64 -23.87 18.60
N ASP A 12 23.55 -23.92 19.57
CA ASP A 12 23.24 -23.55 20.96
C ASP A 12 22.75 -22.07 21.00
N PRO A 13 21.53 -21.81 21.51
CA PRO A 13 20.94 -20.48 21.47
C PRO A 13 21.75 -19.43 22.23
N GLN A 14 22.70 -19.81 23.10
CA GLN A 14 23.64 -18.94 23.85
C GLN A 14 23.18 -17.48 23.96
N VAL A 15 22.10 -17.27 24.70
CA VAL A 15 21.48 -15.94 24.82
C VAL A 15 22.14 -15.20 25.97
N VAL A 16 22.49 -13.93 25.76
CA VAL A 16 22.95 -13.10 26.89
C VAL A 16 21.73 -12.70 27.70
N THR A 17 21.73 -13.08 28.97
CA THR A 17 20.68 -12.76 29.93
C THR A 17 21.15 -11.64 30.86
N MET A 18 20.19 -10.84 31.31
CA MET A 18 20.38 -9.82 32.33
C MET A 18 19.26 -9.99 33.37
N GLU A 19 19.64 -10.39 34.58
CA GLU A 19 18.71 -10.55 35.69
C GLU A 19 18.68 -9.29 36.54
N LEU A 20 17.49 -8.72 36.73
CA LEU A 20 17.30 -7.54 37.57
C LEU A 20 16.45 -7.92 38.79
N PRO A 21 17.07 -8.23 39.94
CA PRO A 21 16.35 -8.64 41.16
C PRO A 21 15.51 -7.50 41.76
N ARG A 22 15.86 -6.25 41.43
CA ARG A 22 15.11 -5.04 41.78
C ARG A 22 15.04 -4.11 40.57
N LYS A 23 14.12 -3.15 40.60
CA LYS A 23 14.03 -2.09 39.58
C LYS A 23 15.36 -1.32 39.52
N THR A 24 15.95 -1.21 38.33
CA THR A 24 17.21 -0.51 38.10
C THR A 24 16.96 0.58 37.07
N GLY A 25 17.11 1.85 37.46
CA GLY A 25 16.66 2.98 36.64
C GLY A 25 15.15 2.91 36.40
N ARG A 26 14.72 2.99 35.13
CA ARG A 26 13.31 2.79 34.74
C ARG A 26 13.00 1.34 34.37
N ILE A 27 14.00 0.45 34.30
CA ILE A 27 13.83 -0.95 33.92
C ILE A 27 13.15 -1.72 35.06
N PRO A 28 11.98 -2.32 34.85
CA PRO A 28 11.31 -3.17 35.84
C PRO A 28 12.16 -4.38 36.23
N LYS A 29 11.96 -4.89 37.46
CA LYS A 29 12.54 -6.16 37.90
C LYS A 29 12.14 -7.30 36.95
N GLY A 30 13.02 -8.29 36.79
CA GLY A 30 12.80 -9.47 35.97
C GLY A 30 14.01 -9.82 35.11
N ASN A 31 13.88 -10.90 34.34
CA ASN A 31 14.92 -11.41 33.47
C ASN A 31 14.72 -10.92 32.04
N TYR A 32 15.80 -10.39 31.48
CA TYR A 32 15.86 -9.90 30.11
C TYR A 32 16.84 -10.72 29.31
N ARG A 33 16.55 -10.91 28.03
CA ARG A 33 17.36 -11.69 27.08
C ARG A 33 17.64 -10.84 25.85
N PHE A 34 18.87 -10.82 25.37
CA PHE A 34 19.25 -10.13 24.14
C PHE A 34 19.35 -11.14 23.00
N LEU A 35 18.40 -11.08 22.06
CA LEU A 35 18.34 -11.93 20.89
C LEU A 35 18.99 -11.24 19.69
N GLU A 36 19.90 -11.94 19.01
CA GLU A 36 20.67 -11.42 17.88
C GLU A 36 20.00 -11.83 16.55
N GLU A 37 19.75 -10.85 15.69
CA GLU A 37 19.12 -11.02 14.38
C GLU A 37 20.01 -10.47 13.25
N TYR A 38 20.08 -11.21 12.15
CA TYR A 38 21.03 -10.98 11.06
C TYR A 38 20.33 -10.79 9.71
N CYS A 39 20.93 -10.00 8.82
CA CYS A 39 20.48 -9.92 7.43
C CYS A 39 20.70 -11.29 6.74
N THR A 40 19.83 -11.68 5.82
CA THR A 40 19.92 -12.93 5.04
C THR A 40 19.85 -12.68 3.53
N ASP A 41 19.90 -11.42 3.09
CA ASP A 41 19.91 -11.05 1.67
C ASP A 41 21.28 -11.40 1.04
N PRO A 42 21.33 -12.16 -0.08
CA PRO A 42 22.58 -12.60 -0.72
C PRO A 42 23.48 -11.48 -1.30
N ASP A 43 22.95 -10.27 -1.50
CA ASP A 43 23.68 -9.15 -2.12
C ASP A 43 23.87 -7.95 -1.17
N ASP A 44 23.55 -8.11 0.11
CA ASP A 44 23.68 -7.06 1.14
C ASP A 44 24.79 -7.39 2.15
N ASP A 45 25.79 -6.51 2.29
CA ASP A 45 26.79 -6.56 3.37
C ASP A 45 26.65 -5.33 4.27
N CYS A 46 25.44 -5.10 4.79
CA CYS A 46 25.14 -3.95 5.65
C CYS A 46 25.94 -3.91 6.96
N ARG A 47 26.52 -5.03 7.41
CA ARG A 47 27.31 -5.17 8.64
C ARG A 47 26.58 -4.68 9.89
N GLN A 48 25.25 -4.75 9.84
CA GLN A 48 24.35 -4.43 10.94
C GLN A 48 23.77 -5.71 11.56
N VAL A 49 23.56 -5.64 12.87
CA VAL A 49 22.86 -6.65 13.67
C VAL A 49 21.72 -5.93 14.38
N LEU A 50 20.52 -6.52 14.33
CA LEU A 50 19.40 -6.08 15.15
C LEU A 50 19.40 -6.93 16.43
N VAL A 51 19.31 -6.27 17.58
CA VAL A 51 19.29 -6.91 18.89
C VAL A 51 17.97 -6.62 19.59
N SER A 52 17.20 -7.68 19.82
CA SER A 52 15.90 -7.64 20.47
C SER A 52 16.05 -7.97 21.96
N ALA A 53 15.89 -6.97 22.83
CA ALA A 53 15.85 -7.17 24.28
C ALA A 53 14.43 -7.60 24.68
N VAL A 54 14.26 -8.90 24.98
CA VAL A 54 12.97 -9.49 25.35
C VAL A 54 12.90 -9.76 26.85
N ASN A 55 11.71 -9.73 27.43
CA ASN A 55 11.50 -10.13 28.82
C ASN A 55 11.28 -11.66 28.96
N GLU A 56 11.00 -12.12 30.18
CA GLU A 56 10.66 -13.52 30.50
C GLU A 56 9.54 -14.11 29.64
N LYS A 57 8.58 -13.28 29.21
CA LYS A 57 7.46 -13.68 28.34
C LYS A 57 7.81 -13.63 26.85
N SER A 58 9.10 -13.55 26.50
CA SER A 58 9.60 -13.39 25.13
C SER A 58 9.05 -12.18 24.38
N ARG A 59 8.52 -11.16 25.07
CA ARG A 59 8.01 -9.94 24.44
C ARG A 59 9.14 -8.92 24.27
N PRO A 60 9.35 -8.35 23.07
CA PRO A 60 10.36 -7.32 22.86
C PRO A 60 10.07 -6.06 23.66
N LYS A 61 11.10 -5.52 24.31
CA LYS A 61 11.07 -4.32 25.15
C LYS A 61 12.01 -3.23 24.65
N ALA A 62 13.08 -3.60 23.97
CA ALA A 62 13.89 -2.67 23.19
C ALA A 62 14.39 -3.39 21.93
N ASN A 63 14.39 -2.68 20.80
CA ASN A 63 15.00 -3.14 19.57
C ASN A 63 16.18 -2.22 19.25
N ILE A 64 17.37 -2.78 19.20
CA ILE A 64 18.64 -2.04 19.16
C ILE A 64 19.36 -2.40 17.88
N ARG A 65 19.61 -1.43 17.00
CA ARG A 65 20.48 -1.62 15.85
C ARG A 65 21.93 -1.41 16.28
N PHE A 66 22.80 -2.29 15.82
CA PHE A 66 24.22 -2.25 16.15
C PHE A 66 25.04 -2.51 14.88
N SER A 67 25.92 -1.57 14.54
CA SER A 67 26.90 -1.76 13.46
C SER A 67 28.16 -2.44 13.98
N LEU A 68 28.68 -3.40 13.20
CA LEU A 68 29.96 -4.05 13.46
C LEU A 68 31.16 -3.21 13.00
N ASP A 69 30.91 -2.07 12.38
CA ASP A 69 31.95 -1.15 11.94
C ASP A 69 32.46 -0.23 13.07
N ALA A 70 33.75 0.10 12.98
CA ALA A 70 34.46 0.95 13.93
C ALA A 70 34.23 2.46 13.71
N ALA A 71 33.74 2.82 12.53
CA ALA A 71 33.53 4.19 12.07
C ALA A 71 32.43 4.21 10.99
N GLY A 72 31.78 5.37 10.81
CA GLY A 72 30.67 5.57 9.87
C GLY A 72 29.39 6.07 10.54
N ALA A 73 28.38 6.40 9.75
CA ALA A 73 27.11 6.98 10.23
C ALA A 73 26.40 6.09 11.27
N PHE A 74 26.56 4.77 11.17
CA PHE A 74 25.92 3.78 12.04
C PHE A 74 26.79 3.36 13.24
N THR A 75 27.83 4.12 13.59
CA THR A 75 28.73 3.71 14.68
C THR A 75 28.01 3.72 16.03
N GLY A 76 28.11 2.61 16.74
CA GLY A 76 27.49 2.44 18.06
C GLY A 76 26.09 1.82 18.01
N PRO A 77 25.62 1.24 19.13
CA PRO A 77 24.23 0.82 19.28
C PRO A 77 23.29 2.04 19.29
N TYR A 78 22.12 1.92 18.67
CA TYR A 78 21.04 2.90 18.76
C TYR A 78 19.68 2.20 18.75
N LEU A 79 18.63 2.86 19.26
CA LEU A 79 17.27 2.31 19.24
C LEU A 79 16.69 2.36 17.83
N ASP A 80 16.14 1.24 17.36
CA ASP A 80 15.50 1.15 16.05
C ASP A 80 14.20 1.97 16.03
N PRO A 81 14.08 3.05 15.23
CA PRO A 81 12.89 3.89 15.22
C PRO A 81 11.67 3.22 14.57
N ALA A 82 11.88 2.17 13.76
CA ALA A 82 10.82 1.45 13.05
C ALA A 82 10.17 0.33 13.89
N SER A 83 10.78 -0.04 15.02
CA SER A 83 10.32 -1.13 15.86
C SER A 83 9.68 -0.62 17.15
N TYR A 84 8.83 -1.46 17.77
CA TYR A 84 8.27 -1.15 19.09
C TYR A 84 9.39 -0.91 20.13
N GLN A 85 9.26 0.17 20.89
CA GLN A 85 10.14 0.50 22.01
C GLN A 85 9.31 0.68 23.28
N SER A 86 9.70 0.03 24.38
CA SER A 86 9.07 0.27 25.68
C SER A 86 9.50 1.63 26.27
N PRO A 87 8.76 2.18 27.25
CA PRO A 87 9.12 3.44 27.92
C PRO A 87 10.50 3.45 28.61
N TYR A 88 11.11 2.29 28.80
CA TYR A 88 12.43 2.10 29.40
C TYR A 88 13.44 1.49 28.41
N ALA A 89 13.16 1.55 27.11
CA ALA A 89 14.04 1.01 26.07
C ALA A 89 15.42 1.69 26.04
N ALA A 90 15.51 2.99 26.32
CA ALA A 90 16.78 3.71 26.39
C ALA A 90 17.70 3.14 27.50
N ASP A 91 17.13 2.80 28.66
CA ASP A 91 17.89 2.20 29.76
C ASP A 91 18.33 0.77 29.39
N LEU A 92 17.50 0.01 28.66
CA LEU A 92 17.87 -1.32 28.15
C LEU A 92 18.96 -1.25 27.07
N ALA A 93 18.93 -0.26 26.18
CA ALA A 93 19.95 -0.05 25.17
C ALA A 93 21.28 0.41 25.78
N LYS A 94 21.21 1.23 26.83
CA LYS A 94 22.38 1.56 27.65
C LYS A 94 22.94 0.30 28.32
N ALA A 95 22.10 -0.53 28.94
CA ALA A 95 22.53 -1.78 29.57
C ALA A 95 23.16 -2.76 28.56
N PHE A 96 22.58 -2.88 27.37
CA PHE A 96 23.17 -3.62 26.24
C PHE A 96 24.57 -3.10 25.91
N THR A 97 24.72 -1.78 25.78
CA THR A 97 26.00 -1.14 25.43
C THR A 97 27.06 -1.35 26.52
N ASP A 98 26.66 -1.24 27.79
CA ASP A 98 27.52 -1.49 28.94
C ASP A 98 27.97 -2.96 28.99
N LEU A 99 27.05 -3.91 28.77
CA LEU A 99 27.35 -5.34 28.70
C LEU A 99 28.24 -5.70 27.51
N LEU A 100 27.99 -5.11 26.33
CA LEU A 100 28.78 -5.31 25.11
C LEU A 100 30.24 -4.86 25.32
N ASN A 101 30.44 -3.72 25.99
CA ASN A 101 31.77 -3.20 26.33
C ASN A 101 32.46 -4.02 27.43
N ALA A 102 31.70 -4.54 28.40
CA ALA A 102 32.23 -5.35 29.50
C ALA A 102 32.58 -6.79 29.07
N ARG A 103 32.02 -7.26 27.95
CA ARG A 103 32.16 -8.63 27.45
C ARG A 103 32.74 -8.69 26.02
N PRO A 104 34.07 -8.57 25.85
CA PRO A 104 34.71 -8.70 24.55
C PRO A 104 34.44 -10.06 23.86
N ASP A 105 34.25 -11.12 24.63
CA ASP A 105 33.85 -12.45 24.17
C ASP A 105 32.49 -12.43 23.45
N TRP A 106 31.55 -11.60 23.93
CA TRP A 106 30.23 -11.46 23.34
C TRP A 106 30.30 -10.76 21.98
N LEU A 107 31.04 -9.66 21.88
CA LEU A 107 31.25 -8.99 20.59
C LEU A 107 31.97 -9.90 19.58
N GLN A 108 32.96 -10.69 20.03
CA GLN A 108 33.62 -11.68 19.18
C GLN A 108 32.63 -12.71 18.64
N ARG A 109 31.69 -13.15 19.47
CA ARG A 109 30.63 -14.07 19.07
C ARG A 109 29.69 -13.44 18.04
N ILE A 110 29.23 -12.21 18.26
CA ILE A 110 28.36 -11.51 17.31
C ILE A 110 29.04 -11.39 15.94
N GLN A 111 30.32 -11.02 15.91
CA GLN A 111 31.13 -10.92 14.69
C GLN A 111 31.28 -12.27 13.98
N ARG A 112 31.53 -13.36 14.73
CA ARG A 112 31.63 -14.71 14.18
C ARG A 112 30.31 -15.15 13.56
N ARG A 113 29.20 -15.01 14.29
CA ARG A 113 27.85 -15.34 13.83
C ARG A 113 27.46 -14.57 12.58
N TYR A 114 27.84 -13.29 12.49
CA TYR A 114 27.63 -12.51 11.28
C TYR A 114 28.34 -13.14 10.08
N ARG A 115 29.61 -13.57 10.21
CA ARG A 115 30.35 -14.23 9.12
C ARG A 115 29.65 -15.51 8.67
N GLU A 116 29.28 -16.37 9.61
CA GLU A 116 28.57 -17.63 9.31
C GLU A 116 27.28 -17.37 8.53
N VAL A 117 26.49 -16.37 8.93
CA VAL A 117 25.27 -15.98 8.21
C VAL A 117 25.58 -15.46 6.81
N ARG A 118 26.64 -14.65 6.63
CA ARG A 118 27.05 -14.15 5.31
C ARG A 118 27.56 -15.27 4.40
N GLU A 119 28.29 -16.24 4.96
CA GLU A 119 28.80 -17.40 4.22
C GLU A 119 27.66 -18.29 3.73
N LEU A 120 26.65 -18.49 4.58
CA LEU A 120 25.42 -19.22 4.22
C LEU A 120 24.60 -18.47 3.17
N ALA A 121 24.36 -17.17 3.35
CA ALA A 121 23.55 -16.36 2.43
C ALA A 121 24.20 -16.24 1.05
N ASN A 122 25.53 -16.04 1.01
CA ASN A 122 26.27 -15.78 -0.21
C ASN A 122 26.84 -17.05 -0.86
N ARG A 123 26.74 -18.21 -0.18
CA ARG A 123 27.30 -19.51 -0.60
C ARG A 123 28.80 -19.47 -0.93
N LYS A 124 29.56 -18.60 -0.26
CA LYS A 124 31.01 -18.40 -0.44
C LYS A 124 31.65 -17.90 0.86
N PRO A 125 32.96 -18.12 1.09
CA PRO A 125 33.66 -17.59 2.26
C PRO A 125 33.49 -16.08 2.41
N TYR A 126 33.38 -15.57 3.65
CA TYR A 126 33.19 -14.15 3.88
C TYR A 126 34.46 -13.37 3.49
N SER A 127 34.34 -12.50 2.49
CA SER A 127 35.44 -11.67 1.95
C SER A 127 35.31 -10.19 2.30
N GLY A 128 34.48 -9.83 3.29
CA GLY A 128 34.28 -8.45 3.70
C GLY A 128 35.45 -7.89 4.54
N ARG A 129 35.40 -6.60 4.85
CA ARG A 129 36.43 -5.92 5.65
C ARG A 129 36.60 -6.59 7.02
N PRO A 130 37.83 -6.60 7.59
CA PRO A 130 38.06 -7.14 8.92
C PRO A 130 37.24 -6.37 9.96
N PHE A 131 36.72 -7.11 10.94
CA PHE A 131 36.03 -6.50 12.09
C PHE A 131 37.05 -5.90 13.06
N PRO A 132 36.67 -4.85 13.79
CA PRO A 132 37.49 -4.34 14.88
C PRO A 132 37.72 -5.42 15.94
N LYS A 133 38.94 -5.51 16.48
CA LYS A 133 39.23 -6.50 17.52
C LYS A 133 38.41 -6.18 18.78
N PRO A 134 37.69 -7.15 19.35
CA PRO A 134 36.95 -6.94 20.60
C PRO A 134 37.83 -6.39 21.72
N GLY A 135 37.31 -5.40 22.46
CA GLY A 135 38.04 -4.74 23.55
C GLY A 135 38.92 -3.54 23.14
N LEU A 136 39.16 -3.30 21.85
CA LEU A 136 39.85 -2.08 21.36
C LEU A 136 38.91 -0.87 21.19
N ILE A 137 37.62 -1.13 20.98
CA ILE A 137 36.61 -0.09 20.75
C ILE A 137 35.64 -0.09 21.92
N ARG A 138 35.45 1.10 22.50
CA ARG A 138 34.41 1.35 23.49
C ARG A 138 33.22 1.98 22.80
N TYR A 139 32.15 1.21 22.65
CA TYR A 139 30.91 1.68 22.03
C TYR A 139 30.16 2.62 22.97
N GLN A 140 29.50 3.62 22.39
CA GLN A 140 28.59 4.51 23.09
C GLN A 140 27.21 4.38 22.45
N LEU A 141 26.16 4.48 23.27
CA LEU A 141 24.79 4.54 22.78
C LEU A 141 24.63 5.86 22.01
N THR A 142 24.31 5.78 20.74
CA THR A 142 24.15 6.93 19.84
C THR A 142 22.66 7.16 19.54
N PRO A 143 22.26 8.39 19.19
CA PRO A 143 20.95 8.60 18.57
C PRO A 143 20.88 7.87 17.23
N PRO A 144 19.68 7.53 16.72
CA PRO A 144 19.55 7.01 15.37
C PRO A 144 20.23 7.95 14.36
N PRO A 145 20.95 7.39 13.36
CA PRO A 145 21.62 8.20 12.37
C PRO A 145 20.63 9.05 11.58
N GLU A 146 21.05 10.27 11.25
CA GLU A 146 20.28 11.15 10.38
C GLU A 146 20.10 10.49 8.99
N LEU A 147 18.92 10.65 8.42
CA LEU A 147 18.52 9.99 7.17
C LEU A 147 19.47 10.31 6.01
N GLU A 148 20.02 11.51 5.98
CA GLU A 148 21.06 11.95 5.05
C GLU A 148 22.31 11.08 5.14
N ALA A 149 22.77 10.79 6.36
CA ALA A 149 23.93 9.95 6.60
C ALA A 149 23.66 8.47 6.26
N VAL A 150 22.42 8.00 6.47
CA VAL A 150 21.94 6.67 6.04
C VAL A 150 21.99 6.54 4.52
N LEU A 151 21.52 7.55 3.78
CA LEU A 151 21.51 7.58 2.32
C LEU A 151 22.92 7.63 1.75
N GLU A 152 23.79 8.50 2.27
CA GLU A 152 25.19 8.60 1.84
C GLU A 152 25.96 7.31 2.05
N GLU A 153 25.78 6.64 3.19
CA GLU A 153 26.46 5.39 3.49
C GLU A 153 25.93 4.24 2.61
N SER A 154 24.62 4.19 2.35
CA SER A 154 24.01 3.18 1.45
C SER A 154 24.54 3.28 0.01
N LEU A 155 24.81 4.50 -0.48
CA LEU A 155 25.38 4.72 -1.81
C LEU A 155 26.84 4.28 -1.93
N LYS A 156 27.63 4.35 -0.83
CA LYS A 156 29.03 3.90 -0.81
C LYS A 156 29.17 2.38 -1.00
N HIS A 157 28.21 1.60 -0.52
CA HIS A 157 28.24 0.13 -0.59
C HIS A 157 27.91 -0.42 -1.99
N ARG A 158 27.50 0.43 -2.95
CA ARG A 158 27.13 0.05 -4.33
C ARG A 158 28.29 0.10 -5.34
N ARG A 159 29.48 0.61 -4.99
CA ARG A 159 30.66 0.63 -5.88
C ARG A 159 31.62 -0.50 -5.53
N PRO A 160 31.68 -1.60 -6.30
CA PRO A 160 32.77 -2.55 -6.17
C PRO A 160 34.06 -1.89 -6.70
N GLY A 161 35.04 -1.63 -5.83
CA GLY A 161 36.41 -1.30 -6.25
C GLY A 161 37.02 0.02 -5.78
N ALA A 162 36.38 0.83 -4.94
CA ALA A 162 37.01 2.05 -4.41
C ALA A 162 37.94 1.72 -3.22
N THR A 163 39.21 1.41 -3.52
CA THR A 163 40.29 1.51 -2.54
C THR A 163 40.39 2.95 -2.03
N SER A 164 40.26 3.14 -0.72
CA SER A 164 40.49 4.44 -0.07
C SER A 164 41.96 4.83 -0.20
N SER A 165 42.27 5.86 -1.00
CA SER A 165 43.57 6.54 -0.92
C SER A 165 43.60 7.45 0.32
N PRO A 166 44.77 7.63 0.99
CA PRO A 166 44.90 8.52 2.14
C PRO A 166 44.81 10.00 1.70
N PRO A 167 44.43 10.92 2.61
CA PRO A 167 44.28 12.32 2.28
C PRO A 167 45.65 12.97 1.99
N ALA A 168 45.77 13.60 0.82
CA ALA A 168 46.93 14.40 0.46
C ALA A 168 47.02 15.66 1.34
N ALA A 169 48.24 15.95 1.79
CA ALA A 169 48.60 17.10 2.60
C ALA A 169 48.29 18.43 1.89
N LYS A 170 47.82 19.42 2.66
CA LYS A 170 47.66 20.82 2.23
C LYS A 170 49.02 21.43 1.80
N PRO A 171 49.08 22.22 0.73
CA PRO A 171 50.13 23.21 0.55
C PRO A 171 49.77 24.51 1.31
N PRO A 172 50.77 25.29 1.77
CA PRO A 172 50.56 26.44 2.63
C PRO A 172 50.34 27.74 1.82
N GLY A 173 49.48 28.60 2.37
CA GLY A 173 49.56 30.06 2.34
C GLY A 173 49.81 30.79 1.02
N SER A 174 48.80 31.51 0.55
CA SER A 174 48.99 32.87 0.03
C SER A 174 47.76 33.70 0.38
N GLY A 175 47.92 34.54 1.40
CA GLY A 175 46.92 35.52 1.79
C GLY A 175 46.78 36.60 0.73
N LEU A 176 45.57 37.17 0.69
CA LEU A 176 45.25 38.53 0.27
C LEU A 176 43.80 38.77 0.72
N GLU A 177 43.61 39.52 1.80
CA GLU A 177 42.37 40.30 1.96
C GLU A 177 42.41 41.44 0.93
N PRO A 178 41.26 41.93 0.44
CA PRO A 178 40.64 43.05 1.14
C PRO A 178 39.10 43.11 1.12
N VAL A 179 38.57 43.54 2.27
CA VAL A 179 37.62 44.67 2.43
C VAL A 179 36.16 44.51 1.95
N GLY A 180 35.28 44.51 2.96
CA GLY A 180 34.24 45.54 3.07
C GLY A 180 32.88 45.28 2.42
N GLY A 181 31.96 44.70 3.19
CA GLY A 181 30.53 44.68 2.86
C GLY A 181 29.70 44.31 4.09
N VAL A 182 29.31 45.31 4.87
CA VAL A 182 28.41 45.17 6.02
C VAL A 182 26.99 44.94 5.51
N GLY A 183 26.38 43.81 5.88
CA GLY A 183 24.96 43.49 5.72
C GLY A 183 24.61 42.39 6.74
N PRO A 184 23.43 42.44 7.40
CA PRO A 184 23.27 41.88 8.74
C PRO A 184 23.26 40.36 8.77
N ASP A 185 24.16 39.81 9.58
CA ASP A 185 24.13 38.43 10.07
C ASP A 185 22.78 38.15 10.75
N THR A 186 21.91 37.45 10.05
CA THR A 186 20.92 36.58 10.67
C THR A 186 21.46 35.16 10.59
N LYS A 187 22.14 34.73 11.66
CA LYS A 187 22.32 33.30 11.93
C LYS A 187 20.93 32.65 11.93
N PRO A 188 20.65 31.62 11.13
CA PRO A 188 19.44 30.84 11.33
C PRO A 188 19.55 30.14 12.67
N GLU A 189 18.58 30.41 13.55
CA GLU A 189 18.43 29.74 14.83
C GLU A 189 18.34 28.22 14.63
N ALA A 190 19.17 27.49 15.38
CA ALA A 190 19.07 26.04 15.53
C ALA A 190 17.78 25.71 16.29
N GLY A 191 16.70 25.44 15.56
CA GLY A 191 15.37 25.14 16.13
C GLY A 191 14.20 25.10 15.15
N SER A 192 14.39 25.45 13.87
CA SER A 192 13.34 25.30 12.85
C SER A 192 13.15 23.81 12.50
N ALA A 193 11.92 23.31 12.57
CA ALA A 193 11.57 22.00 12.02
C ALA A 193 12.05 21.92 10.55
N PRO A 194 12.54 20.76 10.08
CA PRO A 194 12.98 20.63 8.70
C PRO A 194 11.79 20.88 7.77
N GLY A 195 11.85 21.96 6.97
CA GLY A 195 10.83 22.31 6.00
C GLY A 195 10.80 21.37 4.79
N MET A 196 9.74 21.46 3.99
CA MET A 196 9.49 20.62 2.81
C MET A 196 10.62 20.63 1.77
N GLN A 197 11.47 21.66 1.74
CA GLN A 197 12.66 21.70 0.88
C GLN A 197 13.63 20.53 1.16
N ARG A 198 13.80 20.16 2.44
CA ARG A 198 14.63 19.01 2.83
C ARG A 198 14.08 17.70 2.26
N PHE A 199 12.75 17.54 2.26
CA PHE A 199 12.13 16.34 1.68
C PHE A 199 12.31 16.27 0.18
N VAL A 200 12.27 17.40 -0.54
CA VAL A 200 12.62 17.43 -1.98
C VAL A 200 14.05 16.92 -2.20
N ASP A 201 15.02 17.40 -1.41
CA ASP A 201 16.41 16.97 -1.52
C ASP A 201 16.60 15.48 -1.15
N LEU A 202 15.87 14.98 -0.15
CA LEU A 202 15.88 13.57 0.24
C LEU A 202 15.28 12.67 -0.86
N TYR A 203 14.17 13.09 -1.49
CA TYR A 203 13.56 12.35 -2.61
C TYR A 203 14.44 12.34 -3.86
N ALA A 204 15.19 13.42 -4.12
CA ALA A 204 16.17 13.47 -5.19
C ALA A 204 17.31 12.46 -4.92
N LYS A 205 17.87 12.45 -3.70
CA LYS A 205 18.94 11.52 -3.30
C LYS A 205 18.48 10.06 -3.26
N ALA A 206 17.26 9.81 -2.83
CA ALA A 206 16.69 8.45 -2.72
C ALA A 206 16.46 7.78 -4.08
N HIS A 207 16.36 8.56 -5.18
CA HIS A 207 16.15 8.02 -6.53
C HIS A 207 17.24 7.01 -6.95
N ALA A 208 18.48 7.22 -6.52
CA ALA A 208 19.62 6.33 -6.82
C ALA A 208 19.88 5.27 -5.73
N ALA A 209 19.13 5.29 -4.62
CA ALA A 209 19.34 4.45 -3.44
C ALA A 209 18.49 3.15 -3.49
N PRO A 210 18.81 2.14 -2.66
CA PRO A 210 17.97 0.93 -2.54
C PRO A 210 16.54 1.28 -2.08
N VAL A 211 15.57 0.45 -2.47
CA VAL A 211 14.13 0.64 -2.16
C VAL A 211 13.87 0.88 -0.67
N GLY A 212 14.62 0.22 0.22
CA GLY A 212 14.50 0.42 1.66
C GLY A 212 14.81 1.84 2.14
N ALA A 213 15.65 2.58 1.42
CA ALA A 213 15.97 3.97 1.76
C ALA A 213 14.84 4.93 1.36
N LEU A 214 14.17 4.68 0.23
CA LEU A 214 12.97 5.44 -0.16
C LEU A 214 11.82 5.21 0.84
N LEU A 215 11.62 3.97 1.29
CA LEU A 215 10.64 3.65 2.33
C LEU A 215 10.92 4.40 3.64
N ALA A 216 12.20 4.50 4.05
CA ALA A 216 12.58 5.26 5.23
C ALA A 216 12.29 6.77 5.07
N VAL A 217 12.52 7.33 3.87
CA VAL A 217 12.17 8.73 3.56
C VAL A 217 10.65 8.93 3.61
N GLN A 218 9.88 7.98 3.07
CA GLN A 218 8.41 8.02 3.10
C GLN A 218 7.85 7.92 4.53
N ASP A 219 8.43 7.08 5.39
CA ASP A 219 8.02 6.98 6.81
C ASP A 219 8.38 8.23 7.61
N GLU A 220 9.50 8.89 7.28
CA GLU A 220 9.84 10.19 7.86
C GLU A 220 8.91 11.31 7.37
N LEU A 221 8.58 11.32 6.08
CA LEU A 221 7.60 12.23 5.50
C LEU A 221 6.26 12.08 6.22
N ARG A 222 5.75 10.85 6.38
CA ARG A 222 4.50 10.58 7.11
C ARG A 222 4.55 11.14 8.53
N ARG A 223 5.64 10.91 9.27
CA ARG A 223 5.82 11.47 10.62
C ARG A 223 5.79 13.00 10.62
N HIS A 224 6.40 13.63 9.61
CA HIS A 224 6.41 15.08 9.43
C HIS A 224 5.03 15.64 9.09
N LEU A 225 4.30 15.06 8.11
CA LEU A 225 2.93 15.46 7.77
C LEU A 225 1.96 15.32 8.96
N LEU A 226 2.20 14.34 9.83
CA LEU A 226 1.45 14.17 11.08
C LEU A 226 1.85 15.20 12.16
N ALA A 227 3.03 15.80 12.08
CA ALA A 227 3.52 16.78 13.04
C ALA A 227 3.22 18.22 12.60
N ASP A 228 3.30 18.50 11.31
CA ASP A 228 3.14 19.83 10.74
C ASP A 228 1.86 19.94 9.90
N PRO A 229 0.85 20.69 10.39
CA PRO A 229 -0.39 20.89 9.65
C PRO A 229 -0.28 21.86 8.46
N PHE A 230 0.88 22.49 8.23
CA PHE A 230 1.14 23.45 7.14
C PHE A 230 2.07 22.90 6.05
N ALA A 231 2.59 21.67 6.20
CA ALA A 231 3.52 21.06 5.24
C ALA A 231 2.99 21.05 3.79
N GLY A 232 1.66 20.89 3.60
CA GLY A 232 1.04 21.00 2.27
C GLY A 232 1.18 22.39 1.64
N GLU A 233 0.94 23.45 2.41
CA GLU A 233 1.10 24.83 1.94
C GLU A 233 2.55 25.17 1.66
N GLU A 234 3.47 24.64 2.47
CA GLU A 234 4.91 24.82 2.26
C GLU A 234 5.35 24.19 0.94
N LEU A 235 4.97 22.94 0.66
CA LEU A 235 5.29 22.31 -0.62
C LEU A 235 4.68 23.08 -1.80
N ALA A 236 3.42 23.51 -1.70
CA ALA A 236 2.78 24.29 -2.76
C ALA A 236 3.50 25.62 -3.03
N ALA A 237 4.10 26.24 -2.01
CA ALA A 237 4.91 27.45 -2.16
C ALA A 237 6.31 27.18 -2.75
N LEU A 238 6.86 25.98 -2.54
CA LEU A 238 8.17 25.58 -3.06
C LEU A 238 8.15 25.19 -4.54
N LEU A 239 7.03 24.67 -5.05
CA LEU A 239 6.93 24.19 -6.43
C LEU A 239 7.26 25.27 -7.50
N PRO A 240 6.65 26.48 -7.49
CA PRO A 240 6.96 27.51 -8.49
C PRO A 240 8.43 27.98 -8.54
N PRO A 241 9.11 28.28 -7.40
CA PRO A 241 10.51 28.71 -7.45
C PRO A 241 11.49 27.59 -7.82
N LEU A 242 11.13 26.31 -7.67
CA LEU A 242 11.96 25.19 -8.12
C LEU A 242 11.98 25.09 -9.66
N CYS A 243 10.87 25.36 -10.34
CA CYS A 243 10.77 25.30 -11.81
C CYS A 243 11.39 26.50 -12.53
N ARG A 244 11.61 27.63 -11.84
CA ARG A 244 12.27 28.83 -12.43
C ARG A 244 13.79 28.75 -12.48
N ARG A 245 14.39 27.68 -11.95
CA ARG A 245 15.85 27.52 -11.88
C ARG A 245 16.34 26.59 -13.00
N SER A 246 17.59 26.83 -13.39
CA SER A 246 18.34 26.27 -14.53
C SER A 246 18.02 24.80 -14.88
N PRO A 247 18.22 24.34 -16.14
CA PRO A 247 18.09 22.93 -16.59
C PRO A 247 18.90 21.86 -15.83
N GLN A 248 19.61 22.22 -14.75
CA GLN A 248 20.28 21.32 -13.81
C GLN A 248 19.37 20.91 -12.63
N ASP A 249 18.13 21.42 -12.53
CA ASP A 249 17.19 21.14 -11.44
C ASP A 249 16.06 20.14 -11.83
N ASP A 250 16.09 19.51 -13.01
CA ASP A 250 15.09 18.53 -13.47
C ASP A 250 14.87 17.39 -12.45
N GLU A 251 15.96 16.87 -11.85
CA GLU A 251 15.88 15.82 -10.82
C GLU A 251 15.13 16.27 -9.55
N LYS A 252 15.23 17.56 -9.20
CA LYS A 252 14.56 18.14 -8.03
C LYS A 252 13.10 18.45 -8.32
N ILE A 253 12.79 18.90 -9.53
CA ILE A 253 11.41 19.08 -9.98
C ILE A 253 10.69 17.72 -9.95
N ASP A 254 11.30 16.70 -10.53
CA ASP A 254 10.79 15.33 -10.50
C ASP A 254 10.64 14.79 -9.07
N ALA A 255 11.60 15.08 -8.19
CA ALA A 255 11.52 14.72 -6.78
C ALA A 255 10.36 15.42 -6.06
N ALA A 256 10.15 16.71 -6.33
CA ALA A 256 9.05 17.48 -5.75
C ALA A 256 7.68 17.01 -6.25
N LEU A 257 7.57 16.62 -7.52
CA LEU A 257 6.35 16.05 -8.10
C LEU A 257 6.03 14.65 -7.55
N ARG A 258 7.05 13.80 -7.33
CA ARG A 258 6.86 12.52 -6.61
C ARG A 258 6.41 12.74 -5.17
N LEU A 259 7.04 13.70 -4.48
CA LEU A 259 6.69 14.09 -3.12
C LEU A 259 5.23 14.60 -3.02
N LEU A 260 4.79 15.41 -3.99
CA LEU A 260 3.40 15.84 -4.12
C LEU A 260 2.44 14.66 -4.21
N ARG A 261 2.72 13.67 -5.05
CA ARG A 261 1.89 12.45 -5.18
C ARG A 261 1.80 11.70 -3.85
N ASP A 262 2.93 11.43 -3.21
CA ASP A 262 2.97 10.70 -1.94
C ASP A 262 2.23 11.44 -0.82
N MET A 263 2.23 12.78 -0.84
CA MET A 263 1.45 13.60 0.10
C MET A 263 -0.06 13.54 -0.15
N LEU A 264 -0.49 13.58 -1.42
CA LEU A 264 -1.90 13.43 -1.78
C LEU A 264 -2.42 12.03 -1.38
N ASP A 265 -1.66 10.99 -1.70
CA ASP A 265 -1.99 9.61 -1.32
C ASP A 265 -2.05 9.44 0.21
N PHE A 266 -1.08 10.02 0.93
CA PHE A 266 -1.09 10.02 2.40
C PHE A 266 -2.37 10.64 2.96
N TYR A 267 -2.73 11.86 2.55
CA TYR A 267 -3.91 12.52 3.07
C TYR A 267 -5.20 11.80 2.68
N GLN A 268 -5.26 11.21 1.48
CA GLN A 268 -6.40 10.38 1.06
C GLN A 268 -6.58 9.16 1.96
N VAL A 269 -5.50 8.42 2.23
CA VAL A 269 -5.51 7.27 3.15
C VAL A 269 -5.94 7.70 4.55
N GLU A 270 -5.51 8.85 5.03
CA GLU A 270 -5.91 9.37 6.34
C GLU A 270 -7.38 9.83 6.39
N ILE A 271 -7.92 10.35 5.27
CA ILE A 271 -9.35 10.69 5.13
C ILE A 271 -10.20 9.41 5.14
N GLU A 272 -9.81 8.41 4.35
CA GLU A 272 -10.47 7.09 4.30
C GLU A 272 -10.39 6.39 5.67
N GLY A 273 -9.25 6.53 6.36
CA GLY A 273 -9.02 6.04 7.71
C GLY A 273 -9.70 6.86 8.83
N GLY A 274 -10.47 7.88 8.48
CA GLY A 274 -11.31 8.68 9.38
C GLY A 274 -10.54 9.56 10.37
N ARG A 275 -9.36 10.08 10.02
CA ARG A 275 -8.58 10.96 10.91
C ARG A 275 -9.18 12.37 10.97
N GLY A 276 -9.51 12.81 12.19
CA GLY A 276 -9.92 14.19 12.46
C GLY A 276 -8.87 15.21 11.98
N GLY A 277 -9.26 16.11 11.08
CA GLY A 277 -8.42 17.16 10.54
C GLY A 277 -7.72 16.84 9.21
N ALA A 278 -7.65 15.57 8.79
CA ALA A 278 -7.02 15.19 7.52
C ALA A 278 -7.75 15.81 6.30
N ARG A 279 -9.08 15.82 6.31
CA ARG A 279 -9.89 16.50 5.28
C ARG A 279 -9.57 18.00 5.20
N ARG A 280 -9.48 18.67 6.36
CA ARG A 280 -9.14 20.11 6.42
C ARG A 280 -7.70 20.36 5.93
N GLN A 281 -6.75 19.49 6.28
CA GLN A 281 -5.36 19.59 5.80
C GLN A 281 -5.28 19.39 4.28
N MET A 282 -6.03 18.42 3.75
CA MET A 282 -6.17 18.19 2.31
C MET A 282 -6.78 19.40 1.60
N GLU A 283 -7.90 19.94 2.10
CA GLU A 283 -8.55 21.15 1.54
C GLU A 283 -7.59 22.35 1.54
N ARG A 284 -6.82 22.55 2.61
CA ARG A 284 -5.81 23.62 2.68
C ARG A 284 -4.68 23.39 1.68
N PHE A 285 -4.21 22.15 1.54
CA PHE A 285 -3.18 21.81 0.59
C PHE A 285 -3.65 22.06 -0.85
N GLN A 286 -4.82 21.56 -1.21
CA GLN A 286 -5.43 21.82 -2.52
C GLN A 286 -5.66 23.32 -2.77
N GLY A 287 -6.14 24.07 -1.77
CA GLY A 287 -6.30 25.51 -1.88
C GLY A 287 -4.96 26.25 -2.04
N ALA A 288 -3.88 25.73 -1.46
CA ALA A 288 -2.54 26.25 -1.66
C ALA A 288 -2.01 25.95 -3.06
N LEU A 289 -2.25 24.75 -3.60
CA LEU A 289 -1.92 24.39 -4.98
C LEU A 289 -2.69 25.26 -5.97
N ALA A 290 -3.99 25.44 -5.76
CA ALA A 290 -4.84 26.30 -6.58
C ALA A 290 -4.29 27.73 -6.63
N ARG A 291 -3.95 28.32 -5.47
CA ARG A 291 -3.40 29.69 -5.43
C ARG A 291 -1.98 29.78 -5.98
N ARG A 292 -1.04 29.01 -5.42
CA ARG A 292 0.40 29.18 -5.67
C ARG A 292 0.86 28.61 -7.00
N VAL A 293 0.28 27.48 -7.42
CA VAL A 293 0.69 26.78 -8.65
C VAL A 293 -0.27 27.09 -9.79
N MET A 294 -1.57 27.12 -9.56
CA MET A 294 -2.53 27.28 -10.65
C MET A 294 -2.86 28.74 -11.00
N MET A 295 -2.83 29.66 -10.03
CA MET A 295 -3.21 31.06 -10.25
C MET A 295 -2.03 32.05 -10.26
N GLU A 296 -1.10 31.94 -9.31
CA GLU A 296 0.01 32.89 -9.13
C GLU A 296 1.25 32.55 -9.98
N ASN A 297 1.35 31.32 -10.47
CA ASN A 297 2.49 30.86 -11.24
C ASN A 297 2.29 31.10 -12.74
N GLN A 298 3.40 31.38 -13.44
CA GLN A 298 3.40 31.62 -14.89
C GLN A 298 3.93 30.41 -15.68
N ASP A 299 4.43 29.38 -15.00
CA ASP A 299 4.92 28.15 -15.62
C ASP A 299 3.75 27.19 -15.88
N VAL A 300 3.37 27.09 -17.15
CA VAL A 300 2.24 26.28 -17.62
C VAL A 300 2.57 24.79 -17.52
N ASP A 301 3.83 24.38 -17.72
CA ASP A 301 4.22 22.97 -17.70
C ASP A 301 4.17 22.41 -16.28
N LEU A 302 4.62 23.18 -15.29
CA LEU A 302 4.43 22.84 -13.87
C LEU A 302 2.95 22.73 -13.52
N SER A 303 2.13 23.67 -14.00
CA SER A 303 0.70 23.69 -13.72
C SER A 303 -0.01 22.47 -14.30
N LEU A 304 0.33 22.08 -15.54
CA LEU A 304 -0.15 20.85 -16.18
C LEU A 304 0.35 19.59 -15.47
N ALA A 305 1.61 19.56 -15.02
CA ALA A 305 2.16 18.42 -14.27
C ALA A 305 1.44 18.21 -12.93
N VAL A 306 1.13 19.29 -12.20
CA VAL A 306 0.36 19.23 -10.95
C VAL A 306 -1.09 18.83 -11.22
N ALA A 307 -1.74 19.37 -12.24
CA ALA A 307 -3.10 18.99 -12.63
C ALA A 307 -3.19 17.50 -13.00
N ARG A 308 -2.18 16.99 -13.72
CA ARG A 308 -2.07 15.57 -14.03
C ARG A 308 -1.94 14.70 -12.78
N ILE A 309 -1.10 15.08 -11.83
CA ILE A 309 -0.92 14.33 -10.57
C ILE A 309 -2.22 14.33 -9.76
N LEU A 310 -2.94 15.45 -9.71
CA LEU A 310 -4.24 15.55 -9.05
C LEU A 310 -5.28 14.64 -9.72
N SER A 311 -5.34 14.62 -11.05
CA SER A 311 -6.23 13.73 -11.82
C SER A 311 -5.88 12.24 -11.69
N GLU A 312 -4.61 11.89 -11.53
CA GLU A 312 -4.17 10.50 -11.29
C GLU A 312 -4.36 10.09 -9.82
N SER A 313 -4.51 11.06 -8.91
CA SER A 313 -4.77 10.80 -7.50
C SER A 313 -6.25 10.47 -7.27
N ARG A 314 -6.55 9.67 -6.23
CA ARG A 314 -7.94 9.35 -5.84
C ARG A 314 -8.62 10.48 -5.05
N VAL A 315 -8.08 11.68 -5.12
CA VAL A 315 -8.48 12.83 -4.31
C VAL A 315 -9.55 13.62 -5.05
N GLU A 316 -10.72 13.82 -4.43
CA GLU A 316 -11.74 14.73 -4.95
C GLU A 316 -11.24 16.19 -4.88
N PRO A 317 -11.14 16.92 -6.00
CA PRO A 317 -10.65 18.29 -6.01
C PRO A 317 -11.71 19.27 -5.48
N ILE A 318 -11.30 20.20 -4.61
CA ILE A 318 -12.14 21.32 -4.13
C ILE A 318 -12.53 22.24 -5.29
N ALA A 319 -13.63 22.97 -5.14
CA ALA A 319 -14.17 23.83 -6.19
C ALA A 319 -13.14 24.85 -6.71
N GLU A 320 -12.37 25.47 -5.81
CA GLU A 320 -11.35 26.47 -6.15
C GLU A 320 -10.22 25.88 -7.01
N LEU A 321 -9.81 24.65 -6.72
CA LEU A 321 -8.77 23.95 -7.48
C LEU A 321 -9.31 23.51 -8.84
N ARG A 322 -10.53 22.98 -8.87
CA ARG A 322 -11.23 22.57 -10.09
C ARG A 322 -11.43 23.73 -11.06
N ASP A 323 -11.80 24.91 -10.54
CA ASP A 323 -11.95 26.12 -11.35
C ASP A 323 -10.61 26.66 -11.85
N ALA A 324 -9.55 26.52 -11.05
CA ALA A 324 -8.19 26.90 -11.47
C ALA A 324 -7.64 25.96 -12.55
N GLU A 325 -7.85 24.65 -12.40
CA GLU A 325 -7.50 23.63 -13.39
C GLU A 325 -8.22 23.89 -14.72
N LYS A 326 -9.52 24.19 -14.69
CA LYS A 326 -10.30 24.54 -15.90
C LYS A 326 -9.71 25.75 -16.64
N ARG A 327 -9.26 26.79 -15.94
CA ARG A 327 -8.67 27.98 -16.56
C ARG A 327 -7.33 27.67 -17.25
N ILE A 328 -6.50 26.85 -16.63
CA ILE A 328 -5.20 26.46 -17.20
C ILE A 328 -5.38 25.50 -18.36
N LEU A 329 -6.27 24.52 -18.24
CA LEU A 329 -6.60 23.60 -19.32
C LEU A 329 -7.23 24.32 -20.51
N GLY A 330 -8.07 25.34 -20.27
CA GLY A 330 -8.58 26.23 -21.32
C GLY A 330 -7.48 27.03 -22.04
N ALA A 331 -6.50 27.55 -21.29
CA ALA A 331 -5.35 28.26 -21.88
C ALA A 331 -4.34 27.32 -22.58
N GLY A 332 -4.25 26.06 -22.14
CA GLY A 332 -3.45 25.00 -22.78
C GLY A 332 -4.13 24.39 -24.00
N ALA A 333 -5.47 24.40 -24.06
CA ALA A 333 -6.25 23.95 -25.20
C ALA A 333 -6.02 24.81 -26.45
N ASP A 334 -5.70 26.10 -26.30
CA ASP A 334 -5.27 26.96 -27.42
C ASP A 334 -3.91 26.56 -28.04
N ARG A 335 -3.14 25.67 -27.39
CA ARG A 335 -1.87 25.12 -27.92
C ARG A 335 -2.00 23.75 -28.58
N THR A 336 -3.13 23.08 -28.42
CA THR A 336 -3.48 21.88 -29.20
C THR A 336 -4.54 22.31 -30.18
N ASP A 337 -4.21 22.33 -31.47
CA ASP A 337 -5.12 22.63 -32.59
C ASP A 337 -6.34 21.68 -32.63
N LEU A 338 -7.24 21.79 -31.66
CA LEU A 338 -8.50 21.03 -31.51
C LEU A 338 -9.72 21.93 -31.70
N GLN A 339 -9.53 23.20 -32.06
CA GLN A 339 -10.62 24.08 -32.48
C GLN A 339 -10.57 24.27 -34.00
N GLY A 340 -11.39 23.48 -34.71
CA GLY A 340 -11.78 23.75 -36.11
C GLY A 340 -11.33 22.75 -37.19
N GLY A 341 -10.75 21.60 -36.84
CA GLY A 341 -10.42 20.55 -37.81
C GLY A 341 -11.62 19.68 -38.20
N ASP A 342 -11.63 19.17 -39.43
CA ASP A 342 -12.63 18.21 -39.90
C ASP A 342 -12.57 16.92 -39.04
N ALA A 343 -13.67 16.16 -38.91
CA ALA A 343 -13.71 14.96 -38.06
C ALA A 343 -12.62 13.93 -38.43
N GLU A 344 -12.22 13.92 -39.71
CA GLU A 344 -11.15 13.10 -40.27
C GLU A 344 -9.75 13.50 -39.76
N ASP A 345 -9.51 14.80 -39.51
CA ASP A 345 -8.24 15.30 -38.96
C ASP A 345 -8.07 14.92 -37.48
N LEU A 346 -9.17 14.91 -36.72
CA LEU A 346 -9.20 14.51 -35.31
C LEU A 346 -8.85 13.01 -35.15
N LEU A 347 -9.52 12.13 -35.90
CA LEU A 347 -9.27 10.69 -35.85
C LEU A 347 -7.84 10.35 -36.29
N THR A 348 -7.36 11.02 -37.34
CA THR A 348 -5.98 10.87 -37.82
C THR A 348 -4.97 11.35 -36.77
N GLY A 349 -5.26 12.42 -36.04
CA GLY A 349 -4.46 12.92 -34.93
C GLY A 349 -4.36 11.92 -33.77
N ILE A 350 -5.51 11.37 -33.33
CA ILE A 350 -5.56 10.37 -32.25
C ILE A 350 -4.80 9.10 -32.65
N ALA A 351 -5.07 8.56 -33.85
CA ALA A 351 -4.39 7.36 -34.34
C ALA A 351 -2.87 7.56 -34.43
N ARG A 352 -2.42 8.73 -34.90
CA ARG A 352 -1.00 9.08 -34.96
C ARG A 352 -0.37 9.15 -33.57
N SER A 353 -1.07 9.74 -32.60
CA SER A 353 -0.62 9.85 -31.21
C SER A 353 -0.46 8.47 -30.56
N LEU A 354 -1.48 7.62 -30.65
CA LEU A 354 -1.43 6.24 -30.10
C LEU A 354 -0.27 5.43 -30.71
N LYS A 355 -0.05 5.58 -32.02
CA LYS A 355 1.07 4.93 -32.71
C LYS A 355 2.43 5.47 -32.25
N ALA A 356 2.56 6.78 -32.03
CA ALA A 356 3.80 7.40 -31.56
C ALA A 356 4.19 6.94 -30.15
N ILE A 357 3.20 6.70 -29.28
CA ILE A 357 3.38 6.20 -27.91
C ILE A 357 3.67 4.68 -27.90
N GLY A 358 3.46 4.00 -29.03
CA GLY A 358 3.71 2.56 -29.17
C GLY A 358 2.62 1.71 -28.53
N VAL A 359 1.39 2.22 -28.44
CA VAL A 359 0.23 1.47 -27.92
C VAL A 359 0.03 0.21 -28.77
N SER A 360 0.00 -0.94 -28.09
CA SER A 360 -0.01 -2.25 -28.74
C SER A 360 -1.33 -2.99 -28.60
N SER A 361 -2.24 -2.51 -27.76
CA SER A 361 -3.56 -3.10 -27.55
C SER A 361 -4.66 -2.05 -27.36
N PRO A 362 -5.93 -2.38 -27.68
CA PRO A 362 -7.05 -1.48 -27.42
C PRO A 362 -7.26 -1.15 -25.93
N PHE A 363 -6.82 -2.02 -25.02
CA PHE A 363 -6.89 -1.77 -23.57
C PHE A 363 -5.89 -0.69 -23.15
N GLU A 364 -4.65 -0.76 -23.64
CA GLU A 364 -3.67 0.33 -23.46
C GLU A 364 -4.16 1.63 -24.11
N GLY A 365 -4.79 1.54 -25.30
CA GLY A 365 -5.39 2.70 -25.96
C GLY A 365 -6.53 3.31 -25.14
N ALA A 366 -7.36 2.49 -24.51
CA ALA A 366 -8.41 2.93 -23.59
C ALA A 366 -7.83 3.67 -22.38
N ASP A 367 -6.73 3.19 -21.79
CA ASP A 367 -6.03 3.93 -20.73
C ASP A 367 -5.55 5.30 -21.21
N GLU A 368 -4.98 5.41 -22.40
CA GLU A 368 -4.55 6.71 -22.96
C GLU A 368 -5.74 7.65 -23.23
N ILE A 369 -6.85 7.15 -23.78
CA ILE A 369 -8.06 7.96 -23.97
C ILE A 369 -8.66 8.37 -22.63
N LEU A 370 -8.65 7.53 -21.59
CA LEU A 370 -9.10 7.91 -20.25
C LEU A 370 -8.25 9.03 -19.66
N LYS A 371 -6.92 8.96 -19.83
CA LYS A 371 -6.00 10.03 -19.40
C LYS A 371 -6.29 11.34 -20.13
N LEU A 372 -6.55 11.29 -21.43
CA LEU A 372 -6.91 12.47 -22.25
C LEU A 372 -8.31 13.00 -21.88
N SER A 373 -9.27 12.11 -21.61
CA SER A 373 -10.63 12.43 -21.18
C SER A 373 -10.63 13.21 -19.87
N ALA A 374 -9.80 12.80 -18.91
CA ALA A 374 -9.67 13.48 -17.62
C ALA A 374 -9.18 14.94 -17.75
N ALA A 375 -8.40 15.25 -18.79
CA ALA A 375 -7.87 16.58 -19.08
C ALA A 375 -8.73 17.42 -20.05
N SER A 376 -9.79 16.85 -20.64
CA SER A 376 -10.61 17.51 -21.67
C SER A 376 -11.99 17.97 -21.17
N ASP A 377 -12.58 18.91 -21.89
CA ASP A 377 -13.94 19.43 -21.64
C ASP A 377 -14.97 18.28 -21.70
N PRO A 378 -15.80 18.08 -20.66
CA PRO A 378 -16.90 17.11 -20.68
C PRO A 378 -17.80 17.20 -21.93
N GLU A 379 -18.01 18.39 -22.49
CA GLU A 379 -18.84 18.58 -23.70
C GLU A 379 -18.18 18.00 -24.97
N LEU A 380 -16.86 17.89 -25.01
CA LEU A 380 -16.10 17.38 -26.15
C LEU A 380 -15.91 15.85 -26.13
N ARG A 381 -16.15 15.20 -24.99
CA ARG A 381 -15.89 13.76 -24.82
C ARG A 381 -16.85 12.89 -25.63
N ALA A 382 -18.14 13.18 -25.58
CA ALA A 382 -19.14 12.38 -26.28
C ALA A 382 -18.99 12.43 -27.82
N PRO A 383 -18.77 13.60 -28.45
CA PRO A 383 -18.44 13.67 -29.89
C PRO A 383 -17.20 12.86 -30.24
N VAL A 384 -16.11 12.97 -29.48
CA VAL A 384 -14.87 12.21 -29.74
C VAL A 384 -15.11 10.70 -29.69
N ILE A 385 -15.82 10.20 -28.67
CA ILE A 385 -16.12 8.76 -28.57
C ILE A 385 -17.06 8.32 -29.68
N SER A 386 -18.04 9.15 -30.07
CA SER A 386 -18.91 8.88 -31.20
C SER A 386 -18.11 8.69 -32.48
N GLU A 387 -17.19 9.62 -32.79
CA GLU A 387 -16.32 9.55 -33.98
C GLU A 387 -15.42 8.31 -33.95
N LEU A 388 -14.79 8.00 -32.81
CA LEU A 388 -13.97 6.80 -32.66
C LEU A 388 -14.78 5.52 -32.90
N MET A 389 -16.05 5.51 -32.50
CA MET A 389 -16.92 4.35 -32.65
C MET A 389 -17.45 4.16 -34.07
N THR A 390 -17.52 5.23 -34.86
CA THR A 390 -17.87 5.18 -36.29
C THR A 390 -16.66 5.09 -37.21
N ALA A 391 -15.44 5.26 -36.69
CA ALA A 391 -14.19 5.20 -37.47
C ALA A 391 -14.08 3.93 -38.33
N GLU A 392 -13.39 4.03 -39.48
CA GLU A 392 -13.12 2.88 -40.36
C GLU A 392 -12.11 1.90 -39.76
N ASP A 393 -11.20 2.38 -38.91
CA ASP A 393 -10.21 1.54 -38.21
C ASP A 393 -10.87 0.72 -37.07
N PRO A 394 -10.88 -0.63 -37.14
CA PRO A 394 -11.41 -1.48 -36.08
C PRO A 394 -10.72 -1.26 -34.73
N PHE A 395 -9.44 -0.90 -34.71
CA PHE A 395 -8.68 -0.66 -33.49
C PHE A 395 -9.26 0.51 -32.68
N LEU A 396 -9.62 1.60 -33.36
CA LEU A 396 -10.25 2.77 -32.74
C LEU A 396 -11.67 2.46 -32.24
N ARG A 397 -12.44 1.67 -33.01
CA ARG A 397 -13.77 1.22 -32.58
C ARG A 397 -13.70 0.34 -31.33
N GLU A 398 -12.68 -0.51 -31.22
CA GLU A 398 -12.46 -1.32 -30.03
C GLU A 398 -12.13 -0.46 -28.80
N ILE A 399 -11.29 0.57 -28.95
CA ILE A 399 -10.99 1.54 -27.88
C ILE A 399 -12.26 2.26 -27.42
N ALA A 400 -13.06 2.75 -28.37
CA ALA A 400 -14.32 3.43 -28.07
C ALA A 400 -15.30 2.52 -27.30
N ALA A 401 -15.43 1.26 -27.70
CA ALA A 401 -16.29 0.31 -27.01
C ALA A 401 -15.82 0.00 -25.58
N LEU A 402 -14.51 0.05 -25.29
CA LEU A 402 -13.97 -0.12 -23.94
C LEU A 402 -14.27 1.06 -23.01
N MET A 403 -14.66 2.23 -23.55
CA MET A 403 -15.16 3.36 -22.73
C MET A 403 -16.50 3.06 -22.05
N LEU A 404 -17.13 1.92 -22.36
CA LEU A 404 -18.25 1.39 -21.58
C LEU A 404 -17.89 1.14 -20.10
N PHE A 405 -16.60 0.97 -19.79
CA PHE A 405 -16.08 0.78 -18.43
C PHE A 405 -15.45 2.05 -17.85
N HIS A 406 -15.89 3.22 -18.32
CA HIS A 406 -15.44 4.51 -17.82
C HIS A 406 -15.77 4.66 -16.32
N PRO A 407 -14.88 5.22 -15.48
CA PRO A 407 -15.10 5.36 -14.05
C PRO A 407 -16.27 6.29 -13.69
N ASP A 408 -16.58 7.26 -14.54
CA ASP A 408 -17.80 8.08 -14.45
C ASP A 408 -19.02 7.32 -15.04
N PRO A 409 -20.04 6.99 -14.22
CA PRO A 409 -21.25 6.28 -14.67
C PRO A 409 -22.05 7.03 -15.75
N ALA A 410 -22.02 8.37 -15.76
CA ALA A 410 -22.75 9.15 -16.76
C ALA A 410 -22.14 8.94 -18.16
N HIS A 411 -20.81 8.95 -18.24
CA HIS A 411 -20.08 8.69 -19.47
C HIS A 411 -20.27 7.23 -19.92
N ALA A 412 -20.16 6.26 -19.00
CA ALA A 412 -20.42 4.85 -19.33
C ALA A 412 -21.84 4.64 -19.90
N LEU A 413 -22.84 5.32 -19.33
CA LEU A 413 -24.22 5.28 -19.81
C LEU A 413 -24.35 5.90 -21.21
N GLU A 414 -23.70 7.02 -21.47
CA GLU A 414 -23.69 7.65 -22.79
C GLU A 414 -23.04 6.75 -23.86
N VAL A 415 -21.87 6.17 -23.56
CA VAL A 415 -21.22 5.19 -24.45
C VAL A 415 -22.13 4.00 -24.71
N SER A 416 -22.86 3.52 -23.70
CA SER A 416 -23.83 2.43 -23.89
C SER A 416 -24.95 2.82 -24.88
N ARG A 417 -25.42 4.07 -24.87
CA ARG A 417 -26.44 4.57 -25.81
C ARG A 417 -25.87 4.70 -27.22
N LEU A 418 -24.64 5.22 -27.34
CA LEU A 418 -23.96 5.33 -28.62
C LEU A 418 -23.74 3.94 -29.25
N LEU A 419 -23.43 2.91 -28.46
CA LEU A 419 -23.30 1.52 -28.95
C LEU A 419 -24.61 0.99 -29.57
N VAL A 420 -25.76 1.50 -29.14
CA VAL A 420 -27.07 1.14 -29.71
C VAL A 420 -27.35 1.89 -31.01
N SER A 421 -26.85 3.13 -31.16
CA SER A 421 -27.14 3.98 -32.32
C SER A 421 -26.29 3.68 -33.55
N ILE A 422 -25.13 3.04 -33.38
CA ILE A 422 -24.29 2.65 -34.52
C ILE A 422 -24.87 1.46 -35.30
N ASP A 423 -24.47 1.32 -36.56
CA ASP A 423 -24.80 0.14 -37.36
C ASP A 423 -24.21 -1.12 -36.71
N GLY A 424 -25.01 -2.19 -36.61
CA GLY A 424 -24.62 -3.43 -35.97
C GLY A 424 -23.38 -4.08 -36.60
N GLY A 425 -23.16 -3.87 -37.91
CA GLY A 425 -21.98 -4.36 -38.63
C GLY A 425 -20.68 -3.65 -38.25
N ARG A 426 -20.74 -2.49 -37.59
CA ARG A 426 -19.56 -1.77 -37.08
C ARG A 426 -19.00 -2.41 -35.80
N ILE A 427 -19.80 -3.21 -35.08
CA ILE A 427 -19.36 -3.96 -33.90
C ILE A 427 -18.51 -5.15 -34.37
N GLY A 428 -17.22 -5.15 -34.00
CA GLY A 428 -16.30 -6.23 -34.36
C GLY A 428 -16.57 -7.55 -33.60
N PRO A 429 -16.09 -8.70 -34.12
CA PRO A 429 -16.20 -10.01 -33.47
C PRO A 429 -15.73 -10.06 -32.00
N GLU A 430 -14.61 -9.41 -31.70
CA GLU A 430 -14.00 -9.32 -30.37
C GLU A 430 -14.85 -8.43 -29.45
N THR A 431 -15.31 -7.28 -29.94
CA THR A 431 -16.22 -6.40 -29.19
C THR A 431 -17.52 -7.14 -28.86
N LEU A 432 -18.11 -7.86 -29.81
CA LEU A 432 -19.30 -8.67 -29.58
C LEU A 432 -19.06 -9.71 -28.46
N ARG A 433 -17.93 -10.41 -28.48
CA ARG A 433 -17.53 -11.34 -27.42
C ARG A 433 -17.46 -10.65 -26.05
N ARG A 434 -16.78 -9.50 -25.98
CA ARG A 434 -16.61 -8.72 -24.74
C ARG A 434 -17.94 -8.23 -24.17
N LEU A 435 -18.83 -7.73 -25.03
CA LEU A 435 -20.19 -7.33 -24.63
C LEU A 435 -20.97 -8.53 -24.06
N ILE A 436 -20.87 -9.71 -24.68
CA ILE A 436 -21.53 -10.93 -24.18
C ILE A 436 -20.98 -11.35 -22.80
N ILE A 437 -19.66 -11.26 -22.60
CA ILE A 437 -19.01 -11.57 -21.31
C ILE A 437 -19.50 -10.58 -20.23
N ALA A 438 -19.45 -9.28 -20.53
CA ALA A 438 -19.64 -8.23 -19.55
C ALA A 438 -21.09 -7.79 -19.35
N ARG A 439 -22.06 -8.25 -20.14
CA ARG A 439 -23.45 -7.78 -20.11
C ARG A 439 -24.11 -7.76 -18.72
N ASN A 440 -23.70 -8.66 -17.82
CA ASN A 440 -24.24 -8.77 -16.46
C ASN A 440 -23.43 -8.00 -15.40
N TRP A 441 -22.42 -7.24 -15.81
CA TRP A 441 -21.57 -6.45 -14.92
C TRP A 441 -22.04 -5.00 -14.82
N PHE A 442 -23.08 -4.66 -15.59
CA PHE A 442 -23.62 -3.31 -15.69
C PHE A 442 -24.98 -3.20 -14.98
N PRO A 443 -25.32 -2.02 -14.42
CA PRO A 443 -26.66 -1.69 -13.97
C PRO A 443 -27.72 -1.90 -15.06
N ILE A 444 -28.98 -2.06 -14.64
CA ILE A 444 -30.12 -2.43 -15.51
C ILE A 444 -30.22 -1.56 -16.77
N GLU A 445 -30.05 -0.24 -16.67
CA GLU A 445 -30.18 0.66 -17.81
C GLU A 445 -29.11 0.43 -18.86
N MET A 446 -27.84 0.42 -18.45
CA MET A 446 -26.71 0.13 -19.34
C MET A 446 -26.80 -1.27 -19.92
N ARG A 447 -27.20 -2.26 -19.10
CA ARG A 447 -27.39 -3.64 -19.54
C ARG A 447 -28.41 -3.76 -20.67
N ARG A 448 -29.52 -3.00 -20.63
CA ARG A 448 -30.51 -2.97 -21.72
C ARG A 448 -29.89 -2.49 -23.03
N ASN A 449 -29.07 -1.44 -22.96
CA ASN A 449 -28.38 -0.90 -24.14
C ASN A 449 -27.34 -1.90 -24.68
N VAL A 450 -26.55 -2.52 -23.81
CA VAL A 450 -25.59 -3.57 -24.19
C VAL A 450 -26.30 -4.75 -24.85
N ASP A 451 -27.41 -5.21 -24.29
CA ASP A 451 -28.21 -6.30 -24.85
C ASP A 451 -28.80 -5.95 -26.23
N GLN A 452 -29.18 -4.70 -26.43
CA GLN A 452 -29.64 -4.19 -27.72
C GLN A 452 -28.49 -4.12 -28.74
N ALA A 453 -27.31 -3.64 -28.35
CA ALA A 453 -26.12 -3.62 -29.21
C ALA A 453 -25.69 -5.04 -29.64
N ILE A 454 -25.69 -6.01 -28.71
CA ILE A 454 -25.47 -7.43 -29.01
C ILE A 454 -26.50 -7.95 -30.04
N THR A 455 -27.76 -7.56 -29.87
CA THR A 455 -28.84 -7.95 -30.79
C THR A 455 -28.63 -7.33 -32.18
N ASN A 456 -28.23 -6.07 -32.27
CA ASN A 456 -27.94 -5.37 -33.52
C ASN A 456 -26.78 -6.04 -34.27
N ALA A 457 -25.67 -6.34 -33.58
CA ALA A 457 -24.53 -7.05 -34.16
C ALA A 457 -24.91 -8.43 -34.71
N ARG A 458 -25.70 -9.21 -33.96
CA ARG A 458 -26.18 -10.52 -34.42
C ARG A 458 -27.10 -10.43 -35.63
N LYS A 459 -27.98 -9.42 -35.69
CA LYS A 459 -28.83 -9.17 -36.87
C LYS A 459 -28.00 -8.81 -38.11
N ALA A 460 -26.90 -8.08 -37.91
CA ALA A 460 -25.92 -7.78 -38.95
C ALA A 460 -25.01 -8.97 -39.30
N ARG A 461 -25.25 -10.16 -38.73
CA ARG A 461 -24.49 -11.40 -38.94
C ARG A 461 -23.02 -11.31 -38.53
N VAL A 462 -22.68 -10.45 -37.56
CA VAL A 462 -21.35 -10.45 -36.95
C VAL A 462 -21.13 -11.76 -36.22
N GLU A 463 -20.09 -12.51 -36.62
CA GLU A 463 -19.68 -13.72 -35.93
C GLU A 463 -18.97 -13.35 -34.62
N CYS A 464 -19.34 -14.00 -33.52
CA CYS A 464 -18.68 -13.77 -32.23
C CYS A 464 -17.30 -14.44 -32.24
N ALA A 465 -16.25 -13.68 -31.93
CA ALA A 465 -14.91 -14.25 -31.80
C ALA A 465 -14.89 -15.37 -30.73
N PRO A 466 -14.18 -16.48 -30.97
CA PRO A 466 -14.03 -17.53 -29.96
C PRO A 466 -13.19 -17.03 -28.78
N LEU A 467 -13.46 -17.55 -27.59
CA LEU A 467 -12.61 -17.30 -26.42
C LEU A 467 -11.34 -18.18 -26.50
N PRO A 468 -10.16 -17.66 -26.16
CA PRO A 468 -8.95 -18.47 -26.04
C PRO A 468 -9.15 -19.61 -25.03
N LYS A 469 -8.46 -20.73 -25.25
CA LYS A 469 -8.44 -21.81 -24.26
C LYS A 469 -7.78 -21.31 -22.97
N PRO A 470 -8.35 -21.65 -21.79
CA PRO A 470 -7.79 -21.21 -20.51
C PRO A 470 -6.37 -21.77 -20.35
N PRO A 471 -5.36 -20.92 -20.10
CA PRO A 471 -4.01 -21.38 -19.84
C PRO A 471 -3.92 -22.05 -18.46
N VAL A 472 -2.78 -22.65 -18.14
CA VAL A 472 -2.51 -23.09 -16.76
C VAL A 472 -2.35 -21.85 -15.87
N LEU A 473 -3.17 -21.78 -14.83
CA LEU A 473 -3.29 -20.64 -13.92
C LEU A 473 -2.63 -20.97 -12.59
N VAL A 474 -1.87 -20.02 -12.02
CA VAL A 474 -1.53 -20.03 -10.60
C VAL A 474 -2.24 -18.86 -9.94
N VAL A 475 -3.18 -19.16 -9.05
CA VAL A 475 -4.00 -18.15 -8.37
C VAL A 475 -3.45 -17.95 -6.97
N TYR A 476 -3.28 -16.69 -6.58
CA TYR A 476 -3.02 -16.26 -5.22
C TYR A 476 -4.19 -15.39 -4.75
N ALA A 477 -4.63 -15.60 -3.52
CA ALA A 477 -5.70 -14.84 -2.90
C ALA A 477 -5.33 -14.48 -1.47
N SER A 478 -5.72 -13.30 -1.03
CA SER A 478 -5.64 -12.91 0.39
C SER A 478 -6.91 -13.32 1.13
N GLY A 479 -6.84 -13.34 2.46
CA GLY A 479 -8.05 -13.18 3.27
C GLY A 479 -8.69 -11.79 3.05
N ILE A 480 -9.88 -11.60 3.61
CA ILE A 480 -10.53 -10.30 3.66
C ILE A 480 -9.96 -9.47 4.81
N ASP A 481 -9.65 -8.21 4.54
CA ASP A 481 -9.13 -7.32 5.56
C ASP A 481 -10.26 -6.64 6.37
N GLY A 482 -9.88 -5.89 7.41
CA GLY A 482 -10.85 -5.18 8.26
C GLY A 482 -11.72 -4.14 7.54
N SER A 483 -11.31 -3.69 6.35
CA SER A 483 -12.04 -2.75 5.51
C SER A 483 -12.96 -3.43 4.48
N GLY A 484 -12.89 -4.77 4.37
CA GLY A 484 -13.63 -5.53 3.36
C GLY A 484 -12.89 -5.67 2.02
N SER A 485 -11.59 -5.34 1.96
CA SER A 485 -10.77 -5.56 0.76
C SER A 485 -10.24 -6.99 0.69
N GLN A 486 -10.21 -7.55 -0.52
CA GLN A 486 -9.56 -8.82 -0.83
C GLN A 486 -8.77 -8.71 -2.14
N SER A 487 -7.54 -9.19 -2.15
CA SER A 487 -6.66 -9.13 -3.31
C SER A 487 -6.49 -10.49 -3.98
N PHE A 488 -6.54 -10.50 -5.31
CA PHE A 488 -6.20 -11.65 -6.15
C PHE A 488 -5.03 -11.31 -7.07
N ARG A 489 -4.13 -12.28 -7.25
CA ARG A 489 -3.10 -12.27 -8.29
C ARG A 489 -3.17 -13.59 -9.06
N VAL A 490 -3.21 -13.52 -10.38
CA VAL A 490 -3.24 -14.71 -11.24
C VAL A 490 -2.05 -14.67 -12.18
N LEU A 491 -1.18 -15.66 -12.09
CA LEU A 491 -0.04 -15.79 -12.98
C LEU A 491 -0.38 -16.69 -14.17
N LEU A 492 0.00 -16.22 -15.34
CA LEU A 492 -0.23 -16.83 -16.63
C LEU A 492 1.10 -17.07 -17.32
N LYS A 493 1.22 -18.24 -17.95
CA LYS A 493 2.33 -18.54 -18.86
C LYS A 493 1.85 -18.40 -20.30
N GLU A 494 2.49 -17.51 -21.05
CA GLU A 494 2.19 -17.20 -22.45
C GLU A 494 3.41 -17.55 -23.31
N GLY A 495 3.54 -18.84 -23.68
CA GLY A 495 4.74 -19.33 -24.37
C GLY A 495 5.99 -19.17 -23.51
N ALA A 496 6.92 -18.29 -23.94
CA ALA A 496 8.14 -17.95 -23.21
C ALA A 496 7.97 -16.76 -22.23
N ALA A 497 6.88 -15.99 -22.35
CA ALA A 497 6.58 -14.84 -21.51
C ALA A 497 5.64 -15.21 -20.35
N PHE A 498 5.49 -14.28 -19.40
CA PHE A 498 4.57 -14.41 -18.28
C PHE A 498 3.76 -13.14 -18.12
N SER A 499 2.52 -13.29 -17.65
CA SER A 499 1.64 -12.16 -17.32
C SER A 499 1.05 -12.37 -15.93
N SER A 500 0.89 -11.28 -15.17
CA SER A 500 0.17 -11.26 -13.88
C SER A 500 -1.09 -10.43 -14.03
N CYS A 501 -2.24 -11.05 -13.78
CA CYS A 501 -3.50 -10.35 -13.61
C CYS A 501 -3.70 -10.02 -12.13
N SER A 502 -4.10 -8.80 -11.84
CA SER A 502 -4.33 -8.31 -10.50
C SER A 502 -5.76 -7.85 -10.37
N MET A 503 -6.43 -8.20 -9.27
CA MET A 503 -7.78 -7.76 -8.98
C MET A 503 -7.89 -7.41 -7.50
N ILE A 504 -8.57 -6.31 -7.20
CA ILE A 504 -8.94 -5.92 -5.84
C ILE A 504 -10.45 -5.94 -5.75
N LEU A 505 -10.97 -6.78 -4.87
CA LEU A 505 -12.38 -6.85 -4.53
C LEU A 505 -12.60 -6.02 -3.27
N GLN A 506 -13.67 -5.24 -3.23
CA GLN A 506 -13.99 -4.36 -2.11
C GLN A 506 -15.48 -4.41 -1.81
N GLU A 507 -15.81 -4.69 -0.55
CA GLU A 507 -17.18 -4.62 -0.04
C GLU A 507 -17.82 -3.25 -0.36
N GLY A 508 -19.00 -3.27 -0.98
CA GLY A 508 -19.76 -2.09 -1.40
C GLY A 508 -19.30 -1.47 -2.72
N ARG A 509 -18.24 -1.98 -3.35
CA ARG A 509 -17.73 -1.52 -4.66
C ARG A 509 -17.57 -2.65 -5.68
N GLY A 510 -17.70 -3.91 -5.27
CA GLY A 510 -17.45 -5.04 -6.14
C GLY A 510 -15.98 -5.19 -6.54
N VAL A 511 -15.70 -5.32 -7.85
CA VAL A 511 -14.32 -5.34 -8.37
C VAL A 511 -13.82 -3.90 -8.47
N ALA A 512 -13.15 -3.42 -7.42
CA ALA A 512 -12.73 -2.02 -7.29
C ALA A 512 -11.56 -1.64 -8.20
N ASP A 513 -10.67 -2.59 -8.49
CA ASP A 513 -9.54 -2.36 -9.38
C ASP A 513 -9.13 -3.66 -10.08
N SER A 514 -8.61 -3.52 -11.29
CA SER A 514 -7.97 -4.61 -12.00
C SER A 514 -6.92 -4.13 -12.99
N SER A 515 -5.87 -4.93 -13.18
CA SER A 515 -4.76 -4.59 -14.07
C SER A 515 -4.03 -5.83 -14.56
N VAL A 516 -3.29 -5.69 -15.67
CA VAL A 516 -2.44 -6.73 -16.23
C VAL A 516 -1.01 -6.22 -16.33
N THR A 517 -0.07 -6.98 -15.77
CA THR A 517 1.37 -6.69 -15.84
C THR A 517 2.06 -7.79 -16.62
N ARG A 518 2.80 -7.42 -17.66
CA ARG A 518 3.56 -8.37 -18.49
C ARG A 518 5.02 -8.42 -18.05
N PHE A 519 5.57 -9.62 -17.97
CA PHE A 519 6.98 -9.86 -17.63
C PHE A 519 7.74 -10.34 -18.86
N LYS A 520 8.94 -9.79 -19.04
CA LYS A 520 9.84 -10.13 -20.16
C LYS A 520 10.71 -11.34 -19.86
N SER A 521 10.86 -11.71 -18.58
CA SER A 521 11.67 -12.86 -18.16
C SER A 521 11.08 -13.63 -16.98
N ARG A 522 11.51 -14.89 -16.83
CA ARG A 522 11.19 -15.71 -15.66
C ARG A 522 11.73 -15.08 -14.36
N ALA A 523 12.90 -14.45 -14.41
CA ALA A 523 13.53 -13.82 -13.25
C ALA A 523 12.70 -12.62 -12.73
N GLU A 524 12.12 -11.81 -13.61
CA GLU A 524 11.19 -10.74 -13.24
C GLU A 524 9.95 -11.30 -12.54
N LYS A 525 9.36 -12.36 -13.11
CA LYS A 525 8.21 -13.05 -12.52
C LYS A 525 8.54 -13.64 -11.14
N ASP A 526 9.68 -14.32 -11.00
CA ASP A 526 10.09 -14.92 -9.72
C ASP A 526 10.38 -13.83 -8.66
N ARG A 527 11.00 -12.71 -9.06
CA ARG A 527 11.19 -11.54 -8.17
C ARG A 527 9.85 -10.91 -7.75
N PHE A 528 8.91 -10.78 -8.69
CA PHE A 528 7.57 -10.29 -8.40
C PHE A 528 6.85 -11.19 -7.38
N ILE A 529 6.88 -12.52 -7.56
CA ILE A 529 6.31 -13.49 -6.61
C ILE A 529 6.96 -13.37 -5.23
N ALA A 530 8.30 -13.29 -5.18
CA ALA A 530 9.01 -13.13 -3.91
C ALA A 530 8.59 -11.85 -3.16
N GLY A 531 8.28 -10.78 -3.89
CA GLY A 531 7.74 -9.54 -3.33
C GLY A 531 6.33 -9.67 -2.75
N LEU A 532 5.51 -10.59 -3.26
CA LEU A 532 4.15 -10.85 -2.73
C LEU A 532 4.19 -11.42 -1.31
N ALA A 533 5.21 -12.21 -0.97
CA ALA A 533 5.36 -12.80 0.37
C ALA A 533 5.77 -11.80 1.46
N GLY A 534 6.29 -10.62 1.08
CA GLY A 534 6.72 -9.56 2.00
C GLY A 534 5.79 -8.35 2.07
N GLY A 535 4.64 -8.39 1.38
CA GLY A 535 3.68 -7.29 1.33
C GLY A 535 2.83 -7.14 2.60
N SER A 536 2.05 -6.06 2.68
CA SER A 536 1.11 -5.78 3.78
C SER A 536 -0.10 -6.73 3.83
N SER A 537 -0.36 -7.47 2.76
CA SER A 537 -1.45 -8.46 2.65
C SER A 537 -0.87 -9.85 2.42
N TYR A 538 -1.20 -10.80 3.28
CA TYR A 538 -0.80 -12.20 3.13
C TYR A 538 -1.54 -12.82 1.94
N LEU A 539 -0.79 -13.25 0.92
CA LEU A 539 -1.31 -13.91 -0.28
C LEU A 539 -0.93 -15.39 -0.25
N GLU A 540 -1.93 -16.26 -0.28
CA GLU A 540 -1.74 -17.72 -0.32
C GLU A 540 -2.19 -18.28 -1.66
N GLN A 541 -1.55 -19.37 -2.11
CA GLN A 541 -1.97 -20.03 -3.34
C GLN A 541 -3.36 -20.65 -3.14
N SER A 542 -4.28 -20.35 -4.06
CA SER A 542 -5.68 -20.73 -3.98
C SER A 542 -6.15 -21.40 -5.27
N SER A 543 -7.41 -21.84 -5.29
CA SER A 543 -8.01 -22.51 -6.43
C SER A 543 -8.63 -21.53 -7.44
N ALA A 544 -8.64 -21.91 -8.73
CA ALA A 544 -9.33 -21.13 -9.76
C ALA A 544 -10.86 -21.07 -9.53
N ARG A 545 -11.44 -22.10 -8.89
CA ARG A 545 -12.86 -22.12 -8.50
C ARG A 545 -13.16 -21.02 -7.48
N TYR A 546 -12.27 -20.82 -6.51
CA TYR A 546 -12.43 -19.76 -5.51
C TYR A 546 -12.37 -18.36 -6.13
N LEU A 547 -11.45 -18.15 -7.07
CA LEU A 547 -11.40 -16.92 -7.87
C LEU A 547 -12.73 -16.69 -8.60
N ASP A 548 -13.24 -17.69 -9.32
CA ASP A 548 -14.48 -17.55 -10.08
C ASP A 548 -15.67 -17.22 -9.17
N LEU A 549 -15.78 -17.89 -8.02
CA LEU A 549 -16.80 -17.62 -7.00
C LEU A 549 -16.73 -16.16 -6.51
N ARG A 550 -15.55 -15.71 -6.09
CA ARG A 550 -15.36 -14.39 -5.50
C ARG A 550 -15.54 -13.26 -6.51
N VAL A 551 -15.08 -13.43 -7.75
CA VAL A 551 -15.33 -12.45 -8.81
C VAL A 551 -16.83 -12.35 -9.11
N CYS A 552 -17.56 -13.47 -9.16
CA CYS A 552 -19.02 -13.44 -9.35
C CYS A 552 -19.76 -12.73 -8.21
N GLN A 553 -19.35 -12.95 -6.97
CA GLN A 553 -19.90 -12.25 -5.79
C GLN A 553 -19.59 -10.76 -5.80
N ALA A 554 -18.35 -10.38 -6.12
CA ALA A 554 -17.97 -8.98 -6.25
C ALA A 554 -18.69 -8.29 -7.42
N LEU A 555 -18.91 -8.96 -8.54
CA LEU A 555 -19.70 -8.40 -9.64
C LEU A 555 -21.15 -8.13 -9.22
N ALA A 556 -21.78 -9.04 -8.46
CA ALA A 556 -23.13 -8.79 -7.93
C ALA A 556 -23.16 -7.60 -6.98
N ASP A 557 -22.20 -7.50 -6.07
CA ASP A 557 -22.05 -6.38 -5.13
C ASP A 557 -21.85 -5.04 -5.87
N GLY A 558 -20.97 -5.01 -6.87
CA GLY A 558 -20.76 -3.82 -7.71
C GLY A 558 -22.04 -3.38 -8.41
N VAL A 559 -22.75 -4.30 -9.08
CA VAL A 559 -24.02 -3.99 -9.76
C VAL A 559 -25.07 -3.48 -8.77
N ALA A 560 -25.19 -4.08 -7.59
CA ALA A 560 -26.14 -3.65 -6.56
C ALA A 560 -25.87 -2.23 -6.08
N ASN A 561 -24.60 -1.80 -6.08
CA ASN A 561 -24.16 -0.45 -5.69
C ASN A 561 -24.00 0.51 -6.87
N GLY A 562 -24.37 0.11 -8.09
CA GLY A 562 -24.23 0.95 -9.30
C GLY A 562 -22.77 1.16 -9.74
N VAL A 563 -21.85 0.33 -9.26
CA VAL A 563 -20.41 0.40 -9.58
C VAL A 563 -20.08 -0.60 -10.68
N THR A 564 -19.44 -0.12 -11.75
CA THR A 564 -18.96 -0.95 -12.86
C THR A 564 -17.45 -1.19 -12.71
N PRO A 565 -16.94 -2.40 -12.99
CA PRO A 565 -15.50 -2.66 -12.99
C PRO A 565 -14.79 -1.87 -14.10
N ASN A 566 -13.46 -1.71 -13.98
CA ASN A 566 -12.67 -1.12 -15.07
C ASN A 566 -12.51 -2.08 -16.27
N HIS A 567 -12.11 -1.54 -17.43
CA HIS A 567 -12.00 -2.29 -18.68
C HIS A 567 -11.00 -3.46 -18.62
N TRP A 568 -9.99 -3.38 -17.75
CA TRP A 568 -9.02 -4.45 -17.55
C TRP A 568 -9.66 -5.76 -17.06
N LEU A 569 -10.81 -5.73 -16.38
CA LEU A 569 -11.46 -6.96 -15.92
C LEU A 569 -11.92 -7.82 -17.10
N VAL A 570 -12.38 -7.19 -18.19
CA VAL A 570 -12.71 -7.90 -19.43
C VAL A 570 -11.47 -8.55 -20.01
N ARG A 571 -10.34 -7.83 -20.04
CA ARG A 571 -9.07 -8.40 -20.51
C ARG A 571 -8.65 -9.61 -19.70
N ILE A 572 -8.79 -9.53 -18.38
CA ILE A 572 -8.49 -10.63 -17.48
C ILE A 572 -9.42 -11.81 -17.79
N ALA A 573 -10.73 -11.58 -17.92
CA ALA A 573 -11.68 -12.65 -18.29
C ALA A 573 -11.29 -13.33 -19.62
N GLU A 574 -10.86 -12.57 -20.62
CA GLU A 574 -10.35 -13.11 -21.90
C GLU A 574 -9.08 -13.96 -21.71
N LEU A 575 -8.10 -13.46 -20.97
CA LEU A 575 -6.82 -14.13 -20.71
C LEU A 575 -7.01 -15.43 -19.92
N LEU A 576 -7.97 -15.45 -19.01
CA LEU A 576 -8.29 -16.61 -18.18
C LEU A 576 -9.23 -17.60 -18.86
N GLY A 577 -9.74 -17.30 -20.06
CA GLY A 577 -10.74 -18.13 -20.73
C GLY A 577 -12.05 -18.22 -19.93
N ARG A 578 -12.50 -17.11 -19.33
CA ARG A 578 -13.72 -17.01 -18.53
C ARG A 578 -14.80 -16.21 -19.25
N ASP A 579 -15.86 -16.89 -19.69
CA ASP A 579 -17.07 -16.30 -20.27
C ASP A 579 -18.30 -16.37 -19.35
N ARG A 580 -18.15 -16.97 -18.16
CA ARG A 580 -19.24 -17.24 -17.22
C ARG A 580 -19.20 -16.44 -15.93
N TRP A 581 -18.34 -15.42 -15.84
CA TRP A 581 -18.39 -14.50 -14.72
C TRP A 581 -19.68 -13.68 -14.77
N LYS A 582 -20.64 -14.04 -13.92
CA LYS A 582 -21.95 -13.43 -13.82
C LYS A 582 -22.20 -13.11 -12.36
N GLY A 583 -22.72 -11.91 -12.08
CA GLY A 583 -23.06 -11.49 -10.74
C GLY A 583 -23.92 -12.53 -10.01
N THR A 584 -23.38 -13.12 -8.95
CA THR A 584 -24.09 -14.03 -8.05
C THR A 584 -23.86 -13.54 -6.62
N PRO A 585 -24.86 -12.92 -5.96
CA PRO A 585 -24.68 -12.37 -4.62
C PRO A 585 -24.11 -13.39 -3.64
N LEU A 586 -23.32 -12.93 -2.67
CA LEU A 586 -22.95 -13.76 -1.54
C LEU A 586 -24.20 -14.07 -0.72
N ASP A 587 -24.46 -15.35 -0.47
CA ASP A 587 -25.44 -15.81 0.50
C ASP A 587 -24.67 -16.55 1.60
N ALA A 588 -24.27 -15.81 2.62
CA ALA A 588 -23.45 -16.35 3.70
C ALA A 588 -24.12 -17.52 4.44
N GLY A 589 -25.46 -17.50 4.56
CA GLY A 589 -26.21 -18.58 5.19
C GLY A 589 -26.14 -19.86 4.36
N ASN A 590 -26.37 -19.77 3.06
CA ASN A 590 -26.25 -20.92 2.16
C ASN A 590 -24.81 -21.44 2.07
N GLU A 591 -23.81 -20.55 1.99
CA GLU A 591 -22.40 -20.97 1.99
C GLU A 591 -22.00 -21.68 3.29
N LEU A 592 -22.54 -21.28 4.44
CA LEU A 592 -22.34 -22.01 5.70
C LEU A 592 -22.98 -23.39 5.68
N LEU A 593 -24.15 -23.56 5.08
CA LEU A 593 -24.76 -24.88 4.94
C LEU A 593 -23.89 -25.79 4.05
N LEU A 594 -23.39 -25.28 2.93
CA LEU A 594 -22.48 -26.02 2.05
C LEU A 594 -21.17 -26.39 2.75
N LEU A 595 -20.58 -25.46 3.51
CA LEU A 595 -19.39 -25.71 4.31
C LEU A 595 -19.65 -26.77 5.39
N ARG A 596 -20.82 -26.77 6.01
CA ARG A 596 -21.23 -27.79 6.99
C ARG A 596 -21.29 -29.17 6.35
N ASP A 597 -21.97 -29.29 5.21
CA ASP A 597 -22.09 -30.55 4.48
C ASP A 597 -20.72 -31.07 4.03
N ASP A 598 -19.81 -30.16 3.62
CA ASP A 598 -18.41 -30.47 3.33
C ASP A 598 -17.70 -31.07 4.56
N ILE A 599 -17.86 -30.49 5.75
CA ILE A 599 -17.28 -31.03 7.00
C ILE A 599 -17.88 -32.40 7.32
N ASP A 600 -19.21 -32.51 7.30
CA ASP A 600 -19.93 -33.74 7.62
C ASP A 600 -19.52 -34.90 6.69
N SER A 601 -19.34 -34.62 5.40
CA SER A 601 -18.92 -35.65 4.43
C SER A 601 -17.49 -36.17 4.65
N VAL A 602 -16.61 -35.36 5.26
CA VAL A 602 -15.20 -35.70 5.47
C VAL A 602 -14.96 -36.24 6.86
N ASN A 603 -15.46 -35.56 7.89
CA ASN A 603 -15.35 -35.96 9.29
C ASN A 603 -16.43 -35.28 10.15
N PRO A 604 -17.57 -35.95 10.40
CA PRO A 604 -18.66 -35.44 11.24
C PRO A 604 -18.25 -35.05 12.66
N ALA A 605 -17.20 -35.67 13.21
CA ALA A 605 -16.73 -35.36 14.55
C ALA A 605 -16.20 -33.92 14.67
N LEU A 606 -15.81 -33.28 13.57
CA LEU A 606 -15.42 -31.86 13.57
C LEU A 606 -16.60 -30.91 13.78
N LEU A 607 -17.84 -31.40 13.72
CA LEU A 607 -19.07 -30.64 14.01
C LEU A 607 -19.59 -30.86 15.45
N ASP A 608 -18.83 -31.54 16.30
CA ASP A 608 -19.24 -31.77 17.68
C ASP A 608 -19.24 -30.50 18.53
N GLU A 609 -19.99 -30.54 19.63
CA GLU A 609 -20.13 -29.41 20.55
C GLU A 609 -18.79 -29.01 21.18
N SER A 610 -17.90 -29.98 21.45
CA SER A 610 -16.57 -29.70 21.99
C SER A 610 -15.69 -28.90 21.03
N GLY A 611 -15.72 -29.22 19.74
CA GLY A 611 -14.99 -28.53 18.69
C GLY A 611 -15.53 -27.14 18.44
N TYR A 612 -16.85 -26.96 18.52
CA TYR A 612 -17.50 -25.65 18.50
C TYR A 612 -17.01 -24.78 19.67
N VAL A 613 -17.14 -25.26 20.92
CA VAL A 613 -16.73 -24.51 22.12
C VAL A 613 -15.23 -24.19 22.09
N ALA A 614 -14.38 -25.16 21.79
CA ALA A 614 -12.93 -24.95 21.72
C ALA A 614 -12.54 -23.94 20.64
N SER A 615 -13.22 -23.96 19.49
CA SER A 615 -12.96 -22.98 18.41
C SER A 615 -13.35 -21.56 18.85
N LEU A 616 -14.47 -21.40 19.54
CA LEU A 616 -14.88 -20.10 20.09
C LEU A 616 -13.88 -19.59 21.12
N GLU A 617 -13.50 -20.41 22.11
CA GLU A 617 -12.55 -20.02 23.15
C GLU A 617 -11.20 -19.58 22.57
N GLU A 618 -10.64 -20.35 21.63
CA GLU A 618 -9.37 -20.04 20.98
C GLU A 618 -9.45 -18.77 20.11
N SER A 619 -10.62 -18.50 19.53
CA SER A 619 -10.81 -17.40 18.59
C SER A 619 -10.51 -16.01 19.18
N GLY A 620 -10.58 -15.87 20.51
CA GLY A 620 -10.20 -14.63 21.21
C GLY A 620 -8.71 -14.28 21.08
N GLU A 621 -7.84 -15.27 20.88
CA GLU A 621 -6.39 -15.08 20.74
C GLU A 621 -5.93 -15.00 19.27
N TRP A 622 -6.81 -15.34 18.32
CA TRP A 622 -6.49 -15.34 16.89
C TRP A 622 -5.97 -14.00 16.35
N PRO A 623 -6.47 -12.82 16.77
CA PRO A 623 -5.90 -11.54 16.34
C PRO A 623 -4.42 -11.34 16.67
N VAL A 624 -3.91 -12.07 17.67
CA VAL A 624 -2.51 -12.08 18.08
C VAL A 624 -1.76 -13.24 17.43
N ALA A 625 -2.35 -14.43 17.38
CA ALA A 625 -1.73 -15.64 16.82
C ALA A 625 -1.61 -15.60 15.29
N PHE A 626 -2.57 -14.99 14.60
CA PHE A 626 -2.67 -14.92 13.14
C PHE A 626 -2.78 -13.47 12.66
N PRO A 627 -1.77 -12.61 12.90
CA PRO A 627 -1.81 -11.20 12.51
C PRO A 627 -1.87 -11.01 10.98
N ALA A 628 -1.48 -12.02 10.20
CA ALA A 628 -1.62 -12.01 8.74
C ALA A 628 -3.07 -11.95 8.24
N ILE A 629 -4.02 -12.52 9.02
CA ILE A 629 -5.45 -12.55 8.68
C ILE A 629 -6.16 -11.40 9.39
N PHE A 630 -6.03 -11.36 10.71
CA PHE A 630 -6.80 -10.46 11.58
C PHE A 630 -6.07 -9.17 11.92
N GLY A 631 -4.84 -8.97 11.41
CA GLY A 631 -4.00 -7.83 11.77
C GLY A 631 -4.61 -6.50 11.34
N SER A 632 -5.39 -6.50 10.26
CA SER A 632 -6.13 -5.34 9.75
C SER A 632 -7.51 -5.18 10.40
N TRP A 633 -8.07 -6.24 11.02
CA TRP A 633 -9.44 -6.27 11.55
C TRP A 633 -9.61 -5.32 12.74
N ALA A 634 -10.22 -4.18 12.47
CA ALA A 634 -10.73 -3.22 13.44
C ALA A 634 -11.73 -2.30 12.72
N ASP A 635 -12.78 -1.87 13.41
CA ASP A 635 -13.62 -0.78 12.88
C ASP A 635 -12.82 0.53 12.98
N THR A 636 -12.88 1.37 11.96
CA THR A 636 -12.18 2.66 11.91
C THR A 636 -13.16 3.74 11.49
N GLY A 637 -13.26 4.82 12.28
CA GLY A 637 -14.07 5.98 11.95
C GLY A 637 -14.55 6.77 13.17
N ASP A 638 -15.07 7.98 12.92
CA ASP A 638 -15.51 8.91 13.98
C ASP A 638 -16.60 8.34 14.89
N ALA A 639 -17.40 7.40 14.38
CA ALA A 639 -18.43 6.71 15.15
C ALA A 639 -17.85 5.85 16.28
N VAL A 640 -16.69 5.21 16.06
CA VAL A 640 -15.97 4.49 17.12
C VAL A 640 -15.52 5.48 18.19
N GLY A 641 -15.00 6.64 17.77
CA GLY A 641 -14.58 7.68 18.70
C GLY A 641 -15.71 8.18 19.59
N ARG A 642 -16.91 8.36 19.05
CA ARG A 642 -18.09 8.72 19.85
C ARG A 642 -18.40 7.68 20.92
N GLU A 643 -18.33 6.39 20.60
CA GLU A 643 -18.58 5.33 21.58
C GLU A 643 -17.50 5.25 22.66
N VAL A 644 -16.23 5.40 22.27
CA VAL A 644 -15.10 5.40 23.21
C VAL A 644 -15.14 6.63 24.13
N GLU A 645 -15.44 7.81 23.60
CA GLU A 645 -15.53 9.04 24.39
C GLU A 645 -16.80 9.10 25.25
N ALA A 646 -17.87 8.40 24.88
CA ALA A 646 -19.08 8.27 25.68
C ALA A 646 -18.91 7.35 26.91
N ALA A 647 -17.90 6.47 26.91
CA ALA A 647 -17.56 5.58 28.03
C ALA A 647 -16.90 6.30 29.24
N LYS A 648 -17.05 7.63 29.35
CA LYS A 648 -16.31 8.52 30.26
C LYS A 648 -16.70 8.46 31.75
N LYS A 649 -17.24 7.36 32.25
CA LYS A 649 -17.47 7.18 33.70
C LYS A 649 -16.67 5.99 34.21
N GLY A 650 -15.45 6.25 34.69
CA GLY A 650 -14.60 5.24 35.34
C GLY A 650 -13.10 5.53 35.18
N SER A 651 -12.26 4.95 36.05
CA SER A 651 -10.79 5.01 35.95
C SER A 651 -10.22 3.80 35.19
N GLY A 652 -9.37 4.03 34.18
CA GLY A 652 -8.57 2.98 33.55
C GLY A 652 -9.39 1.82 32.96
N SER A 653 -9.10 0.59 33.41
CA SER A 653 -9.63 -0.68 32.87
C SER A 653 -11.15 -0.77 32.78
N GLU A 654 -11.87 -0.08 33.66
CA GLU A 654 -13.34 -0.10 33.67
C GLU A 654 -13.92 0.72 32.50
N ALA A 655 -13.28 1.84 32.16
CA ALA A 655 -13.64 2.63 30.99
C ALA A 655 -13.35 1.89 29.67
N ASP A 656 -12.34 1.01 29.66
CA ASP A 656 -11.98 0.18 28.50
C ASP A 656 -13.01 -0.91 28.28
N ALA A 657 -13.40 -1.61 29.35
CA ALA A 657 -14.47 -2.58 29.30
C ALA A 657 -15.79 -1.95 28.81
N GLN A 658 -16.14 -0.77 29.34
CA GLN A 658 -17.34 -0.05 28.90
C GLN A 658 -17.24 0.41 27.44
N ALA A 659 -16.09 0.91 26.99
CA ALA A 659 -15.89 1.31 25.60
C ALA A 659 -16.01 0.10 24.64
N ILE A 660 -15.44 -1.03 25.01
CA ILE A 660 -15.52 -2.29 24.25
C ILE A 660 -16.97 -2.76 24.14
N GLU A 661 -17.71 -2.81 25.25
CA GLU A 661 -19.12 -3.22 25.28
C GLU A 661 -19.98 -2.31 24.40
N ARG A 662 -19.73 -0.99 24.44
CA ARG A 662 -20.43 -0.02 23.59
C ARG A 662 -20.10 -0.20 22.11
N VAL A 663 -18.85 -0.43 21.76
CA VAL A 663 -18.46 -0.71 20.37
C VAL A 663 -19.13 -2.00 19.88
N LEU A 664 -19.11 -3.07 20.69
CA LEU A 664 -19.79 -4.32 20.34
C LEU A 664 -21.29 -4.08 20.11
N SER A 665 -21.98 -3.48 21.08
CA SER A 665 -23.43 -3.35 21.07
C SER A 665 -23.95 -2.31 20.06
N ASN A 666 -23.28 -1.15 19.96
CA ASN A 666 -23.79 -0.02 19.16
C ASN A 666 -23.20 0.05 17.76
N ARG A 667 -22.10 -0.67 17.48
CA ARG A 667 -21.39 -0.60 16.19
C ARG A 667 -21.29 -1.94 15.49
N MET A 668 -20.88 -2.99 16.19
CA MET A 668 -20.66 -4.29 15.58
C MET A 668 -21.96 -5.08 15.44
N GLU A 669 -22.80 -5.12 16.48
CA GLU A 669 -24.08 -5.83 16.49
C GLU A 669 -25.02 -5.36 15.36
N PRO A 670 -25.20 -4.05 15.09
CA PRO A 670 -26.00 -3.60 13.95
C PRO A 670 -25.42 -3.98 12.58
N LYS A 671 -24.14 -4.37 12.54
CA LYS A 671 -23.42 -4.81 11.34
C LYS A 671 -23.14 -6.33 11.38
N ARG A 672 -23.90 -7.11 12.15
CA ARG A 672 -23.70 -8.56 12.30
C ARG A 672 -23.58 -9.27 10.95
N ASP A 673 -24.47 -8.97 10.00
CA ASP A 673 -24.49 -9.65 8.70
C ASP A 673 -23.21 -9.33 7.89
N VAL A 674 -22.64 -8.12 8.01
CA VAL A 674 -21.34 -7.77 7.42
C VAL A 674 -20.19 -8.58 8.04
N TRP A 675 -20.21 -8.77 9.36
CA TRP A 675 -19.22 -9.61 10.03
C TRP A 675 -19.35 -11.08 9.64
N LEU A 676 -20.59 -11.55 9.47
CA LEU A 676 -20.87 -12.89 8.98
C LEU A 676 -20.30 -13.08 7.57
N ASP A 677 -20.56 -12.16 6.66
CA ASP A 677 -20.04 -12.20 5.28
C ASP A 677 -18.52 -12.30 5.26
N ARG A 678 -17.83 -11.49 6.07
CA ARG A 678 -16.36 -11.50 6.18
C ARG A 678 -15.84 -12.84 6.68
N LEU A 679 -16.44 -13.38 7.73
CA LEU A 679 -16.06 -14.68 8.28
C LEU A 679 -16.31 -15.82 7.31
N VAL A 680 -17.41 -15.79 6.55
CA VAL A 680 -17.69 -16.78 5.52
C VAL A 680 -16.70 -16.67 4.36
N VAL A 681 -16.38 -15.46 3.90
CA VAL A 681 -15.37 -15.24 2.84
C VAL A 681 -14.00 -15.77 3.27
N ASP A 682 -13.58 -15.52 4.51
CA ASP A 682 -12.32 -16.03 5.05
C ASP A 682 -12.36 -17.55 5.27
N THR A 683 -13.49 -18.11 5.68
CA THR A 683 -13.66 -19.57 5.78
C THR A 683 -13.49 -20.22 4.41
N LEU A 684 -14.13 -19.67 3.38
CA LEU A 684 -13.98 -20.13 1.99
C LEU A 684 -12.53 -19.97 1.49
N TRP A 685 -11.87 -18.86 1.82
CA TRP A 685 -10.47 -18.66 1.48
C TRP A 685 -9.57 -19.73 2.11
N LEU A 686 -9.68 -19.94 3.42
CA LEU A 686 -8.91 -20.96 4.15
C LEU A 686 -9.20 -22.38 3.61
N ARG A 687 -10.44 -22.66 3.24
CA ARG A 687 -10.86 -23.95 2.63
C ARG A 687 -10.21 -24.21 1.27
N HIS A 688 -9.91 -23.15 0.50
CA HIS A 688 -9.33 -23.21 -0.83
C HIS A 688 -7.83 -22.91 -0.88
N ALA A 689 -7.25 -22.43 0.22
CA ALA A 689 -5.83 -22.19 0.38
C ALA A 689 -5.05 -23.52 0.43
N GLN A 690 -3.91 -23.57 -0.25
CA GLN A 690 -3.04 -24.75 -0.22
C GLN A 690 -2.36 -24.92 1.14
N ASN A 691 -1.82 -23.83 1.69
CA ASN A 691 -1.21 -23.81 3.02
C ASN A 691 -1.96 -22.82 3.90
N ALA A 692 -3.16 -23.22 4.33
CA ALA A 692 -3.98 -22.38 5.19
C ALA A 692 -3.28 -22.16 6.56
N PRO A 693 -3.07 -20.91 7.01
CA PRO A 693 -2.45 -20.61 8.30
C PRO A 693 -3.35 -20.97 9.49
N LEU A 694 -4.67 -21.05 9.26
CA LEU A 694 -5.68 -21.42 10.24
C LEU A 694 -6.55 -22.54 9.65
N ASN A 695 -6.93 -23.50 10.48
CA ASN A 695 -7.85 -24.55 10.09
C ASN A 695 -9.25 -23.95 9.80
N TRP A 696 -9.75 -24.15 8.58
CA TRP A 696 -11.01 -23.52 8.13
C TRP A 696 -12.23 -24.05 8.88
N GLN A 697 -12.22 -25.29 9.38
CA GLN A 697 -13.32 -25.83 10.19
C GLN A 697 -13.47 -25.10 11.53
N ARG A 698 -12.37 -24.58 12.09
CA ARG A 698 -12.42 -23.72 13.28
C ARG A 698 -13.05 -22.37 12.96
N MET A 699 -12.68 -21.75 11.84
CA MET A 699 -13.29 -20.50 11.37
C MET A 699 -14.79 -20.69 11.11
N TYR A 700 -15.18 -21.83 10.53
CA TYR A 700 -16.59 -22.20 10.32
C TYR A 700 -17.41 -22.12 11.61
N HIS A 701 -16.91 -22.67 12.73
CA HIS A 701 -17.61 -22.61 14.03
C HIS A 701 -17.83 -21.18 14.52
N VAL A 702 -16.86 -20.29 14.31
CA VAL A 702 -17.01 -18.87 14.66
C VAL A 702 -18.03 -18.18 13.75
N ALA A 703 -17.99 -18.45 12.45
CA ALA A 703 -18.98 -17.95 11.50
C ALA A 703 -20.40 -18.46 11.83
N GLN A 704 -20.53 -19.73 12.23
CA GLN A 704 -21.78 -20.33 12.70
C GLN A 704 -22.31 -19.62 13.94
N ALA A 705 -21.46 -19.31 14.93
CA ALA A 705 -21.87 -18.57 16.12
C ALA A 705 -22.34 -17.14 15.79
N VAL A 706 -21.71 -16.48 14.81
CA VAL A 706 -22.15 -15.15 14.33
C VAL A 706 -23.49 -15.24 13.58
N ALA A 707 -23.72 -16.32 12.84
CA ALA A 707 -25.00 -16.56 12.17
C ALA A 707 -26.14 -16.83 13.16
N ASP A 708 -25.84 -17.43 14.31
CA ASP A 708 -26.81 -17.65 15.38
C ASP A 708 -27.19 -16.34 16.06
N ARG A 709 -28.42 -15.88 15.80
CA ARG A 709 -28.96 -14.64 16.38
C ARG A 709 -29.32 -14.77 17.87
N THR A 710 -29.27 -15.96 18.45
CA THR A 710 -29.45 -16.16 19.89
C THR A 710 -28.17 -15.88 20.69
N VAL A 711 -27.00 -15.96 20.04
CA VAL A 711 -25.69 -15.65 20.64
C VAL A 711 -25.34 -14.20 20.35
N ALA A 712 -25.15 -13.38 21.38
CA ALA A 712 -24.77 -11.97 21.18
C ALA A 712 -23.31 -11.87 20.68
N LEU A 713 -22.95 -10.89 19.83
CA LEU A 713 -21.58 -10.82 19.30
C LEU A 713 -20.52 -10.64 20.39
N LYS A 714 -20.89 -10.04 21.52
CA LYS A 714 -20.02 -9.89 22.69
C LYS A 714 -19.65 -11.21 23.36
N GLU A 715 -20.47 -12.25 23.19
CA GLU A 715 -20.23 -13.59 23.71
C GLU A 715 -19.27 -14.39 22.80
N ILE A 716 -18.99 -13.90 21.59
CA ILE A 716 -18.09 -14.53 20.64
C ILE A 716 -16.68 -13.95 20.84
N PRO A 717 -15.69 -14.74 21.32
CA PRO A 717 -14.40 -14.20 21.76
C PRO A 717 -13.62 -13.45 20.67
N LEU A 718 -13.67 -13.91 19.41
CA LEU A 718 -13.07 -13.19 18.28
C LEU A 718 -13.59 -11.76 18.14
N LEU A 719 -14.91 -11.56 18.20
CA LEU A 719 -15.53 -10.25 17.97
C LEU A 719 -15.21 -9.32 19.14
N SER A 720 -15.19 -9.85 20.37
CA SER A 720 -14.69 -9.14 21.55
C SER A 720 -13.22 -8.72 21.42
N ALA A 721 -12.36 -9.57 20.86
CA ALA A 721 -10.97 -9.23 20.59
C ALA A 721 -10.81 -8.16 19.49
N VAL A 722 -11.62 -8.23 18.43
CA VAL A 722 -11.68 -7.20 17.36
C VAL A 722 -12.17 -5.86 17.91
N ALA A 723 -13.18 -5.85 18.78
CA ALA A 723 -13.66 -4.66 19.46
C ALA A 723 -12.60 -4.04 20.38
N ARG A 724 -11.87 -4.87 21.14
CA ARG A 724 -10.73 -4.40 21.95
C ARG A 724 -9.68 -3.71 21.09
N ARG A 725 -9.26 -4.34 19.99
CA ARG A 725 -8.28 -3.79 19.04
C ARG A 725 -8.76 -2.49 18.40
N THR A 726 -10.06 -2.39 18.13
CA THR A 726 -10.73 -1.17 17.64
C THR A 726 -10.56 -0.01 18.64
N VAL A 727 -10.85 -0.24 19.91
CA VAL A 727 -10.68 0.76 20.98
C VAL A 727 -9.20 1.13 21.18
N GLU A 728 -8.31 0.14 21.19
CA GLU A 728 -6.86 0.35 21.33
C GLU A 728 -6.29 1.21 20.19
N ARG A 729 -6.67 0.91 18.94
CA ARG A 729 -6.26 1.70 17.76
C ARG A 729 -6.77 3.13 17.82
N TYR A 730 -8.03 3.34 18.20
CA TYR A 730 -8.58 4.69 18.37
C TYR A 730 -7.77 5.49 19.40
N ARG A 731 -7.50 4.91 20.57
CA ARG A 731 -6.78 5.59 21.64
C ARG A 731 -5.32 5.85 21.29
N ALA A 732 -4.64 4.92 20.61
CA ALA A 732 -3.29 5.14 20.10
C ALA A 732 -3.24 6.36 19.15
N LYS A 733 -4.25 6.53 18.29
CA LYS A 733 -4.39 7.72 17.43
C LYS A 733 -4.62 9.00 18.26
N VAL A 734 -5.46 8.97 19.30
CA VAL A 734 -5.77 10.14 20.14
C VAL A 734 -4.58 10.56 21.03
N VAL A 735 -3.87 9.61 21.65
CA VAL A 735 -2.68 9.90 22.49
C VAL A 735 -1.55 10.47 21.64
N GLY A 736 -1.30 9.90 20.45
CA GLY A 736 -0.35 10.45 19.49
C GLY A 736 -0.70 11.87 19.02
N GLY A 737 -1.99 12.24 19.05
CA GLY A 737 -2.44 13.61 18.78
C GLY A 737 -2.31 14.58 19.98
N LYS A 738 -2.52 14.12 21.22
CA LYS A 738 -2.46 14.97 22.44
C LYS A 738 -1.04 15.26 22.93
N GLU A 739 -0.09 14.34 22.80
CA GLU A 739 1.31 14.59 23.17
C GLU A 739 1.97 15.65 22.27
N LYS A 740 1.53 15.77 21.01
CA LYS A 740 1.96 16.86 20.11
C LYS A 740 1.29 18.21 20.41
N GLY A 741 0.11 18.22 21.02
CA GLY A 741 -0.63 19.44 21.37
C GLY A 741 -0.18 20.13 22.67
N LYS A 742 0.46 19.41 23.60
CA LYS A 742 0.95 19.99 24.87
C LYS A 742 2.34 20.65 24.79
N GLY A 743 3.03 20.54 23.64
CA GLY A 743 4.35 21.16 23.42
C GLY A 743 4.34 22.65 23.07
N ASN A 744 3.21 23.20 22.59
CA ASN A 744 3.11 24.60 22.14
C ASN A 744 2.38 25.53 23.12
N GLY A 745 2.36 25.19 24.41
CA GLY A 745 1.62 25.92 25.44
C GLY A 745 2.43 26.23 26.69
N SER A 746 3.72 26.57 26.56
CA SER A 746 4.52 27.32 27.56
C SER A 746 5.91 27.57 27.00
N LYS A 747 6.06 28.63 26.23
CA LYS A 747 7.12 29.64 26.34
C LYS A 747 6.80 30.81 25.43
#